data_AF-A0A640X9M3-F1
#
_entry.id   AF-A0A640X9M3-F1
#
_cell.length_a   1.000
_cell.length_b   1.000
_cell.length_c   1.000
_cell.angle_alpha   90.00
_cell.angle_beta   90.00
_cell.angle_gamma   90.00
#
_symmetry.space_group_name_H-M   'P 1'
#
loop_
_entity.id
_entity.type
_entity.pdbx_description
1 polymer ?
#
loop_
_entity_poly.entity_id
_entity_poly.type
_entity_poly.pdbx_seq_one_letter_code
_entity_poly.pdbx_strand_id
1 'polypeptide(L)'
;MELPDPRKVDWPLPPSTEEGMEPMGGEALQLAAEEIRRALRGVGSGAAEALVDMLARALEASPSPEDSVRAIERLVATPESASEFVQLSLQLPEAFSRLFVLLGHSRPLANHLVRGGWREFMGLSVEELAQPVTKEQIINRGRERLAQGVEVLAALRLTHRDFATRVLYHERALQFPLEAVTAEISALADGALQVACEYAKGEIAQRRALPAGGDFRFCVIAFGKLGARELNYASDIDLSFVFDGEPAQPQEGRGLTGQEFAVKIAEAMIPLIDQVTEDGNVFRVDTRLRPDGKKGRLARGLESTVQYYFSFGSTLERQALLKARPCAGDLELGEAMFARLTPWIYRKYLTVGEINEIKGLKRQIEQRAEAGQDTFRDLKHGFGGIRDIEFVTQFLQLLNGGRLPALRVRDTLGALKALAQNGVLRRAEADELAQAYRFLRGIEHRLQLWEGLQTYRVPESRADIERVARCLGYAPQQTADVEARRAAGQSRAVLSPGRAMINDLKAHTLRVRGLLVRLFAGLFSTQHAPAESELVLDPDPNEEEARRLLARYGFKDPALAFRLVRELAEETPENRLFGPRARKYLASMMPALLDFTGKTPDPDFTLMNFERITSRLGAKTMLFELVAEDPRALAVFGNIAAQSRWLSDILCRRPGLVDEFIDNLQTFTRLDQERLRAELSARVLASADVLDALYWQRDVELLRIGLFDISERTPLPETLRELCVVAEVVLEAAIEQALREEGRREALPGAALGEALCVVGMGKLGSRALNYASDLDLVFIYDTAGLDPSLAARAQAFYTRVARRASD
;
A
#
# COMPACT_ATOMS: atom_id res chain seq x y z
N MET A 1 -26.88 -17.78 -2.80
CA MET A 1 -26.22 -19.03 -3.24
C MET A 1 -26.91 -20.11 -2.45
N GLU A 2 -27.62 -21.03 -3.11
CA GLU A 2 -28.29 -22.11 -2.40
C GLU A 2 -27.22 -23.10 -1.91
N LEU A 3 -27.17 -23.32 -0.60
CA LEU A 3 -26.31 -24.34 0.00
C LEU A 3 -26.98 -25.72 -0.17
N PRO A 4 -26.19 -26.79 -0.33
CA PRO A 4 -26.74 -28.14 -0.44
C PRO A 4 -27.55 -28.50 0.83
N ASP A 5 -28.69 -29.19 0.66
CA ASP A 5 -29.51 -29.68 1.78
C ASP A 5 -28.75 -30.82 2.47
N PRO A 6 -28.26 -30.63 3.71
CA PRO A 6 -27.44 -31.62 4.43
C PRO A 6 -28.14 -32.97 4.63
N ARG A 7 -29.48 -33.01 4.58
CA ARG A 7 -30.28 -34.23 4.72
C ARG A 7 -30.40 -35.01 3.40
N LYS A 8 -30.01 -34.39 2.29
CA LYS A 8 -30.02 -34.98 0.93
C LYS A 8 -28.61 -35.23 0.41
N VAL A 9 -27.58 -34.76 1.12
CA VAL A 9 -26.20 -35.15 0.86
C VAL A 9 -26.08 -36.60 1.31
N ASP A 10 -25.81 -37.48 0.36
CA ASP A 10 -25.44 -38.85 0.67
C ASP A 10 -24.13 -38.77 1.45
N TRP A 11 -24.22 -38.95 2.78
CA TRP A 11 -23.04 -39.02 3.64
C TRP A 11 -22.14 -40.07 3.01
N PRO A 12 -20.90 -39.75 2.60
CA PRO A 12 -20.11 -40.61 1.75
C PRO A 12 -19.76 -41.91 2.48
N LEU A 13 -20.68 -42.85 2.45
CA LEU A 13 -20.45 -44.27 2.48
C LEU A 13 -20.70 -44.69 1.03
N PRO A 14 -19.73 -45.29 0.32
CA PRO A 14 -20.00 -45.86 -0.98
C PRO A 14 -21.19 -46.83 -0.86
N PRO A 15 -22.08 -46.89 -1.87
CA PRO A 15 -23.24 -47.78 -1.84
C PRO A 15 -22.79 -49.21 -1.53
N SER A 16 -23.58 -49.95 -0.73
CA SER A 16 -23.33 -51.36 -0.46
C SER A 16 -23.29 -52.12 -1.78
N THR A 17 -22.11 -52.49 -2.26
CA THR A 17 -21.97 -53.23 -3.53
C THR A 17 -22.42 -54.67 -3.32
N GLU A 18 -23.64 -54.99 -3.76
CA GLU A 18 -23.93 -56.30 -4.37
C GLU A 18 -23.37 -56.39 -5.80
N GLU A 19 -22.81 -55.31 -6.37
CA GLU A 19 -22.24 -55.34 -7.73
C GLU A 19 -20.81 -54.76 -7.79
N GLY A 20 -19.83 -55.67 -7.76
CA GLY A 20 -18.77 -55.74 -8.78
C GLY A 20 -17.79 -54.58 -9.00
N MET A 21 -17.47 -53.74 -8.01
CA MET A 21 -16.28 -52.86 -8.10
C MET A 21 -15.04 -53.58 -7.53
N GLU A 22 -13.99 -53.77 -8.36
CA GLU A 22 -12.65 -54.04 -7.83
C GLU A 22 -11.97 -52.70 -7.44
N PRO A 23 -11.58 -52.52 -6.17
CA PRO A 23 -10.99 -51.27 -5.67
C PRO A 23 -9.51 -51.14 -6.03
N MET A 24 -8.98 -49.91 -5.93
CA MET A 24 -7.53 -49.68 -6.02
C MET A 24 -6.79 -50.47 -4.94
N GLY A 25 -5.92 -51.40 -5.37
CA GLY A 25 -4.85 -52.00 -4.58
C GLY A 25 -5.31 -52.74 -3.32
N GLY A 26 -5.98 -53.88 -3.47
CA GLY A 26 -6.47 -54.70 -2.37
C GLY A 26 -5.46 -54.98 -1.25
N GLU A 27 -4.15 -55.02 -1.54
CA GLU A 27 -3.09 -55.22 -0.53
C GLU A 27 -2.96 -54.06 0.48
N ALA A 28 -3.08 -52.79 0.07
CA ALA A 28 -2.89 -51.66 0.98
C ALA A 28 -4.09 -51.47 1.93
N LEU A 29 -5.31 -51.71 1.43
CA LEU A 29 -6.54 -51.74 2.21
C LEU A 29 -6.57 -52.94 3.18
N GLN A 30 -6.06 -54.10 2.75
CA GLN A 30 -5.90 -55.27 3.63
C GLN A 30 -4.88 -55.01 4.74
N LEU A 31 -3.72 -54.41 4.42
CA LEU A 31 -2.70 -54.07 5.41
C LEU A 31 -3.24 -53.05 6.44
N ALA A 32 -3.95 -52.02 5.96
CA ALA A 32 -4.63 -51.05 6.82
C ALA A 32 -5.67 -51.70 7.74
N ALA A 33 -6.49 -52.62 7.21
CA ALA A 33 -7.47 -53.37 7.99
C ALA A 33 -6.80 -54.26 9.05
N GLU A 34 -5.66 -54.89 8.75
CA GLU A 34 -4.86 -55.66 9.71
C GLU A 34 -4.26 -54.80 10.83
N GLU A 35 -3.76 -53.61 10.50
CA GLU A 35 -3.23 -52.64 11.47
C GLU A 35 -4.32 -52.13 12.41
N ILE A 36 -5.50 -51.80 11.88
CA ILE A 36 -6.68 -51.41 12.68
C ILE A 36 -7.14 -52.57 13.57
N ARG A 37 -7.25 -53.80 13.05
CA ARG A 37 -7.55 -54.99 13.86
C ARG A 37 -6.54 -55.19 14.99
N ARG A 38 -5.27 -54.89 14.74
CA ARG A 38 -4.21 -54.96 15.76
C ARG A 38 -4.40 -53.91 16.85
N ALA A 39 -4.79 -52.69 16.48
CA ALA A 39 -5.03 -51.61 17.41
C ALA A 39 -6.29 -51.85 18.29
N LEU A 40 -7.28 -52.59 17.78
CA LEU A 40 -8.53 -52.92 18.48
C LEU A 40 -8.47 -54.22 19.34
N ARG A 41 -7.29 -54.84 19.48
CA ARG A 41 -7.13 -56.08 20.28
C ARG A 41 -7.55 -55.84 21.74
N GLY A 42 -8.59 -56.54 22.19
CA GLY A 42 -9.14 -56.44 23.55
C GLY A 42 -10.56 -55.86 23.63
N VAL A 43 -11.09 -55.35 22.52
CA VAL A 43 -12.49 -54.93 22.37
C VAL A 43 -13.28 -56.08 21.68
N GLY A 44 -14.54 -56.31 22.06
CA GLY A 44 -15.33 -57.48 21.63
C GLY A 44 -15.31 -57.75 20.11
N SER A 45 -15.10 -59.01 19.71
CA SER A 45 -14.74 -59.39 18.33
C SER A 45 -15.75 -59.00 17.25
N GLY A 46 -17.06 -59.06 17.53
CA GLY A 46 -18.09 -58.71 16.54
C GLY A 46 -18.21 -57.20 16.27
N ALA A 47 -17.97 -56.37 17.29
CA ALA A 47 -17.98 -54.91 17.19
C ALA A 47 -16.75 -54.38 16.42
N ALA A 48 -15.61 -55.04 16.61
CA ALA A 48 -14.36 -54.70 15.93
C ALA A 48 -14.42 -54.98 14.42
N GLU A 49 -14.98 -56.11 13.97
CA GLU A 49 -15.09 -56.40 12.53
C GLU A 49 -16.05 -55.45 11.79
N ALA A 50 -17.19 -55.11 12.40
CA ALA A 50 -18.11 -54.12 11.81
C ALA A 50 -17.46 -52.74 11.64
N LEU A 51 -16.61 -52.34 12.59
CA LEU A 51 -15.83 -51.11 12.51
C LEU A 51 -14.75 -51.20 11.42
N VAL A 52 -14.06 -52.33 11.27
CA VAL A 52 -13.05 -52.56 10.23
C VAL A 52 -13.66 -52.45 8.82
N ASP A 53 -14.84 -53.02 8.58
CA ASP A 53 -15.53 -52.93 7.29
C ASP A 53 -16.02 -51.51 6.96
N MET A 54 -16.45 -50.76 7.98
CA MET A 54 -16.78 -49.34 7.82
C MET A 54 -15.51 -48.51 7.52
N LEU A 55 -14.41 -48.82 8.19
CA LEU A 55 -13.12 -48.14 8.03
C LEU A 55 -12.50 -48.39 6.65
N ALA A 56 -12.52 -49.63 6.17
CA ALA A 56 -12.01 -49.97 4.85
C ALA A 56 -12.72 -49.14 3.75
N ARG A 57 -14.05 -49.01 3.84
CA ARG A 57 -14.84 -48.19 2.90
C ARG A 57 -14.54 -46.70 3.00
N ALA A 58 -14.35 -46.17 4.20
CA ALA A 58 -14.01 -44.76 4.40
C ALA A 58 -12.57 -44.43 3.93
N LEU A 59 -11.63 -45.38 4.03
CA LEU A 59 -10.26 -45.23 3.55
C LEU A 59 -10.17 -45.14 2.02
N GLU A 60 -11.10 -45.77 1.29
CA GLU A 60 -11.16 -45.68 -0.17
C GLU A 60 -11.50 -44.25 -0.64
N ALA A 61 -12.33 -43.53 0.13
CA ALA A 61 -12.68 -42.13 -0.12
C ALA A 61 -11.62 -41.14 0.41
N SER A 62 -10.60 -41.61 1.15
CA SER A 62 -9.57 -40.77 1.74
C SER A 62 -8.50 -40.37 0.71
N PRO A 63 -8.10 -39.08 0.66
CA PRO A 63 -7.03 -38.66 -0.25
C PRO A 63 -5.65 -39.11 0.23
N SER A 64 -5.49 -39.43 1.52
CA SER A 64 -4.30 -40.12 2.05
C SER A 64 -4.73 -41.24 3.02
N PRO A 65 -4.92 -42.47 2.50
CA PRO A 65 -5.29 -43.61 3.31
C PRO A 65 -4.26 -43.90 4.41
N GLU A 66 -2.96 -43.82 4.12
CA GLU A 66 -1.88 -44.08 5.08
C GLU A 66 -1.93 -43.14 6.30
N ASP A 67 -2.09 -41.83 6.07
CA ASP A 67 -2.19 -40.87 7.17
C ASP A 67 -3.49 -41.04 7.98
N SER A 68 -4.57 -41.47 7.32
CA SER A 68 -5.84 -41.76 7.98
C SER A 68 -5.70 -42.95 8.93
N VAL A 69 -5.06 -44.03 8.49
CA VAL A 69 -4.78 -45.22 9.33
C VAL A 69 -3.95 -44.84 10.55
N ARG A 70 -2.84 -44.11 10.35
CA ARG A 70 -1.98 -43.66 11.46
C ARG A 70 -2.73 -42.78 12.46
N ALA A 71 -3.65 -41.93 11.99
CA ALA A 71 -4.47 -41.11 12.88
C ALA A 71 -5.43 -41.98 13.70
N ILE A 72 -6.03 -43.00 13.08
CA ILE A 72 -6.92 -43.96 13.76
C ILE A 72 -6.15 -44.74 14.82
N GLU A 73 -4.99 -45.32 14.48
CA GLU A 73 -4.14 -46.06 15.42
C GLU A 73 -3.84 -45.24 16.69
N ARG A 74 -3.53 -43.95 16.50
CA ARG A 74 -3.26 -43.04 17.62
C ARG A 74 -4.51 -42.70 18.43
N LEU A 75 -5.68 -42.68 17.80
CA LEU A 75 -6.96 -42.40 18.46
C LEU A 75 -7.39 -43.58 19.35
N VAL A 76 -7.15 -44.82 18.91
CA VAL A 76 -7.46 -46.05 19.68
C VAL A 76 -6.25 -46.61 20.44
N ALA A 77 -5.24 -45.79 20.71
CA ALA A 77 -3.96 -46.25 21.27
C ALA A 77 -4.06 -46.79 22.71
N THR A 78 -5.12 -46.47 23.46
CA THR A 78 -5.35 -47.02 24.81
C THR A 78 -6.62 -47.88 24.86
N PRO A 79 -6.69 -48.91 25.71
CA PRO A 79 -7.89 -49.76 25.81
C PRO A 79 -9.17 -48.98 26.12
N GLU A 80 -9.08 -47.93 26.95
CA GLU A 80 -10.21 -47.08 27.32
C GLU A 80 -10.68 -46.23 26.14
N SER A 81 -9.76 -45.61 25.40
CA SER A 81 -10.08 -44.81 24.21
C SER A 81 -10.59 -45.68 23.07
N ALA A 82 -10.03 -46.89 22.89
CA ALA A 82 -10.49 -47.86 21.91
C ALA A 82 -11.92 -48.33 22.21
N SER A 83 -12.23 -48.65 23.48
CA SER A 83 -13.58 -49.07 23.89
C SER A 83 -14.61 -47.94 23.69
N GLU A 84 -14.28 -46.71 24.12
CA GLU A 84 -15.13 -45.53 23.93
C GLU A 84 -15.37 -45.23 22.44
N PHE A 85 -14.31 -45.26 21.63
CA PHE A 85 -14.36 -45.04 20.19
C PHE A 85 -15.22 -46.09 19.48
N VAL A 86 -15.04 -47.38 19.80
CA VAL A 86 -15.83 -48.48 19.23
C VAL A 86 -17.30 -48.36 19.64
N GLN A 87 -17.60 -48.11 20.92
CA GLN A 87 -18.99 -47.96 21.38
C GLN A 87 -19.70 -46.81 20.67
N LEU A 88 -19.07 -45.64 20.57
CA LEU A 88 -19.66 -44.48 19.90
C LEU A 88 -19.77 -44.68 18.38
N SER A 89 -18.82 -45.40 17.77
CA SER A 89 -18.90 -45.75 16.35
C SER A 89 -20.12 -46.59 15.99
N LEU A 90 -20.53 -47.50 16.89
CA LEU A 90 -21.68 -48.37 16.70
C LEU A 90 -23.01 -47.69 17.04
N GLN A 91 -22.98 -46.76 18.00
CA GLN A 91 -24.17 -45.99 18.38
C GLN A 91 -24.51 -44.91 17.34
N LEU A 92 -23.49 -44.32 16.70
CA LEU A 92 -23.63 -43.21 15.76
C LEU A 92 -22.82 -43.47 14.47
N PRO A 93 -23.13 -44.53 13.70
CA PRO A 93 -22.33 -44.93 12.53
C PRO A 93 -22.26 -43.83 11.47
N GLU A 94 -23.36 -43.10 11.25
CA GLU A 94 -23.38 -41.95 10.33
C GLU A 94 -22.48 -40.81 10.81
N ALA A 95 -22.53 -40.46 12.10
CA ALA A 95 -21.71 -39.39 12.64
C ALA A 95 -20.21 -39.74 12.61
N PHE A 96 -19.90 -41.02 12.73
CA PHE A 96 -18.54 -41.53 12.73
C PHE A 96 -17.91 -41.60 11.33
N SER A 97 -18.71 -41.95 10.32
CA SER A 97 -18.28 -41.89 8.91
C SER A 97 -17.77 -40.49 8.51
N ARG A 98 -18.36 -39.43 9.07
CA ARG A 98 -17.98 -38.02 8.86
C ARG A 98 -16.57 -37.71 9.33
N LEU A 99 -16.14 -38.32 10.43
CA LEU A 99 -14.83 -38.10 11.03
C LEU A 99 -13.70 -38.60 10.11
N PHE A 100 -13.91 -39.73 9.42
CA PHE A 100 -12.90 -40.32 8.53
C PHE A 100 -12.63 -39.49 7.28
N VAL A 101 -13.65 -38.81 6.77
CA VAL A 101 -13.51 -37.84 5.67
C VAL A 101 -12.54 -36.72 6.07
N LEU A 102 -12.29 -36.46 7.36
CA LEU A 102 -11.42 -35.37 7.82
C LEU A 102 -9.98 -35.82 8.06
N LEU A 103 -9.77 -37.05 8.57
CA LEU A 103 -8.46 -37.54 9.01
C LEU A 103 -7.42 -37.57 7.88
N GLY A 104 -7.86 -37.91 6.66
CA GLY A 104 -6.98 -37.96 5.49
C GLY A 104 -6.73 -36.62 4.81
N HIS A 105 -7.38 -35.53 5.24
CA HIS A 105 -7.34 -34.25 4.53
C HIS A 105 -6.38 -33.23 5.16
N SER A 106 -6.11 -33.31 6.46
CA SER A 106 -5.26 -32.36 7.19
C SER A 106 -4.58 -33.02 8.38
N ARG A 107 -3.23 -33.04 8.40
CA ARG A 107 -2.47 -33.58 9.54
C ARG A 107 -2.69 -32.78 10.83
N PRO A 108 -2.67 -31.43 10.82
CA PRO A 108 -2.95 -30.65 12.04
C PRO A 108 -4.35 -30.87 12.62
N LEU A 109 -5.38 -30.96 11.78
CA LEU A 109 -6.75 -31.19 12.26
C LEU A 109 -6.98 -32.65 12.66
N ALA A 110 -6.34 -33.61 11.98
CA ALA A 110 -6.33 -35.01 12.44
C ALA A 110 -5.68 -35.14 13.82
N ASN A 111 -4.57 -34.43 14.08
CA ASN A 111 -3.95 -34.39 15.41
C ASN A 111 -4.87 -33.79 16.47
N HIS A 112 -5.62 -32.73 16.15
CA HIS A 112 -6.62 -32.15 17.04
C HIS A 112 -7.72 -33.15 17.39
N LEU A 113 -8.25 -33.84 16.37
CA LEU A 113 -9.22 -34.90 16.56
C LEU A 113 -8.66 -35.99 17.48
N VAL A 114 -7.45 -36.51 17.22
CA VAL A 114 -6.79 -37.51 18.07
C VAL A 114 -6.60 -37.05 19.53
N ARG A 115 -6.34 -35.77 19.77
CA ARG A 115 -6.16 -35.20 21.12
C ARG A 115 -7.47 -34.99 21.89
N GLY A 116 -8.61 -35.39 21.33
CA GLY A 116 -9.92 -35.35 22.00
C GLY A 116 -10.92 -34.38 21.38
N GLY A 117 -10.54 -33.61 20.35
CA GLY A 117 -11.44 -32.70 19.63
C GLY A 117 -12.60 -33.42 18.91
N TRP A 118 -12.48 -34.72 18.68
CA TRP A 118 -13.54 -35.54 18.10
C TRP A 118 -14.81 -35.58 18.97
N ARG A 119 -14.71 -35.46 20.30
CA ARG A 119 -15.89 -35.47 21.19
C ARG A 119 -16.78 -34.26 20.98
N GLU A 120 -16.18 -33.08 20.83
CA GLU A 120 -16.90 -31.84 20.53
C GLU A 120 -17.54 -31.90 19.14
N PHE A 121 -16.82 -32.44 18.15
CA PHE A 121 -17.34 -32.63 16.80
C PHE A 121 -18.53 -33.60 16.74
N MET A 122 -18.44 -34.74 17.46
CA MET A 122 -19.50 -35.76 17.52
C MET A 122 -20.71 -35.32 18.34
N GLY A 123 -20.55 -34.37 19.26
CA GLY A 123 -21.65 -33.81 20.05
C GLY A 123 -22.59 -32.91 19.25
N LEU A 124 -22.23 -32.53 18.02
CA LEU A 124 -23.04 -31.69 17.15
C LEU A 124 -24.06 -32.53 16.36
N SER A 125 -25.30 -32.05 16.31
CA SER A 125 -26.36 -32.60 15.47
C SER A 125 -26.07 -32.39 13.97
N VAL A 126 -26.78 -33.12 13.12
CA VAL A 126 -26.69 -32.99 11.67
C VAL A 126 -27.04 -31.58 11.21
N GLU A 127 -28.07 -31.00 11.81
CA GLU A 127 -28.53 -29.65 11.54
C GLU A 127 -27.49 -28.60 11.94
N GLU A 128 -26.82 -28.76 13.09
CA GLU A 128 -25.75 -27.86 13.55
C GLU A 128 -24.50 -27.94 12.66
N LEU A 129 -24.16 -29.15 12.20
CA LEU A 129 -23.06 -29.40 11.28
C LEU A 129 -23.34 -28.96 9.84
N ALA A 130 -24.57 -28.57 9.53
CA ALA A 130 -24.93 -28.06 8.22
C ALA A 130 -25.01 -26.53 8.15
N GLN A 131 -25.13 -25.89 9.31
CA GLN A 131 -25.21 -24.45 9.38
C GLN A 131 -23.83 -23.82 9.19
N PRO A 132 -23.72 -22.77 8.35
CA PRO A 132 -22.46 -22.09 8.18
C PRO A 132 -21.88 -21.58 9.51
N VAL A 133 -20.56 -21.66 9.63
CA VAL A 133 -19.86 -21.14 10.81
C VAL A 133 -19.96 -19.61 10.84
N THR A 134 -20.44 -19.07 11.95
CA THR A 134 -20.63 -17.62 12.15
C THR A 134 -19.66 -17.04 13.16
N LYS A 135 -19.30 -15.76 12.96
CA LYS A 135 -18.43 -14.99 13.86
C LYS A 135 -18.94 -15.04 15.30
N GLU A 136 -20.26 -14.95 15.49
CA GLU A 136 -20.93 -14.93 16.79
C GLU A 136 -20.76 -16.27 17.54
N GLN A 137 -20.85 -17.40 16.86
CA GLN A 137 -20.61 -18.72 17.47
C GLN A 137 -19.17 -18.83 18.01
N ILE A 138 -18.19 -18.34 17.25
CA ILE A 138 -16.77 -18.36 17.64
C ILE A 138 -16.52 -17.46 18.85
N ILE A 139 -17.13 -16.26 18.86
CA ILE A 139 -17.04 -15.33 19.98
C ILE A 139 -17.63 -15.95 21.24
N ASN A 140 -18.84 -16.48 21.15
CA ASN A 140 -19.53 -17.09 22.29
C ASN A 140 -18.74 -18.25 22.86
N ARG A 141 -18.24 -19.15 21.99
CA ARG A 141 -17.43 -20.30 22.42
C ARG A 141 -16.12 -19.87 23.07
N GLY A 142 -15.44 -18.87 22.52
CA GLY A 142 -14.23 -18.30 23.11
C GLY A 142 -14.49 -17.70 24.49
N ARG A 143 -15.58 -16.93 24.65
CA ARG A 143 -15.99 -16.34 25.94
C ARG A 143 -16.38 -17.39 26.97
N GLU A 144 -17.11 -18.43 26.56
CA GLU A 144 -17.47 -19.56 27.42
C GLU A 144 -16.23 -20.24 28.01
N ARG A 145 -15.21 -20.51 27.18
CA ARG A 145 -13.96 -21.13 27.63
C ARG A 145 -13.19 -20.24 28.61
N LEU A 146 -13.10 -18.94 28.32
CA LEU A 146 -12.51 -17.98 29.25
C LEU A 146 -13.27 -17.94 30.59
N ALA A 147 -14.60 -17.97 30.56
CA ALA A 147 -15.44 -18.01 31.77
C ALA A 147 -15.28 -19.32 32.57
N GLN A 148 -14.95 -20.43 31.90
CA GLN A 148 -14.61 -21.71 32.51
C GLN A 148 -13.19 -21.75 33.10
N GLY A 149 -12.43 -20.65 33.04
CA GLY A 149 -11.07 -20.56 33.56
C GLY A 149 -10.02 -21.17 32.65
N VAL A 150 -10.35 -21.48 31.39
CA VAL A 150 -9.35 -21.87 30.39
C VAL A 150 -8.46 -20.67 30.09
N GLU A 151 -7.16 -20.87 30.12
CA GLU A 151 -6.18 -19.84 29.78
C GLU A 151 -6.42 -19.31 28.35
N VAL A 152 -6.20 -18.01 28.11
CA VAL A 152 -6.62 -17.32 26.88
C VAL A 152 -5.99 -17.87 25.60
N LEU A 153 -4.69 -18.20 25.63
CA LEU A 153 -3.98 -18.81 24.53
C LEU A 153 -4.59 -20.18 24.20
N ALA A 154 -4.87 -21.00 25.20
CA ALA A 154 -5.53 -22.30 25.01
C ALA A 154 -6.98 -22.14 24.50
N ALA A 155 -7.76 -21.21 25.07
CA ALA A 155 -9.15 -20.96 24.70
C ALA A 155 -9.29 -20.56 23.22
N LEU A 156 -8.44 -19.65 22.73
CA LEU A 156 -8.45 -19.21 21.33
C LEU A 156 -8.03 -20.35 20.38
N ARG A 157 -7.00 -21.13 20.73
CA ARG A 157 -6.50 -22.23 19.88
C ARG A 157 -7.48 -23.38 19.76
N LEU A 158 -8.04 -23.83 20.89
CA LEU A 158 -9.06 -24.88 20.88
C LEU A 158 -10.25 -24.43 20.02
N THR A 159 -10.71 -23.18 20.21
CA THR A 159 -11.85 -22.66 19.45
C THR A 159 -11.55 -22.59 17.97
N HIS A 160 -10.36 -22.11 17.62
CA HIS A 160 -9.89 -22.14 16.23
C HIS A 160 -9.93 -23.55 15.63
N ARG A 161 -9.40 -24.56 16.34
CA ARG A 161 -9.33 -25.94 15.83
C ARG A 161 -10.70 -26.61 15.68
N ASP A 162 -11.60 -26.41 16.64
CA ASP A 162 -12.94 -27.00 16.58
C ASP A 162 -13.72 -26.46 15.38
N PHE A 163 -13.72 -25.13 15.21
CA PHE A 163 -14.41 -24.52 14.08
C PHE A 163 -13.69 -24.77 12.75
N ALA A 164 -12.35 -24.79 12.70
CA ALA A 164 -11.62 -25.16 11.48
C ALA A 164 -11.94 -26.60 11.03
N THR A 165 -12.17 -27.51 11.97
CA THR A 165 -12.64 -28.88 11.70
C THR A 165 -14.04 -28.89 11.07
N ARG A 166 -14.95 -28.05 11.58
CA ARG A 166 -16.29 -27.87 10.99
C ARG A 166 -16.22 -27.27 9.58
N VAL A 167 -15.39 -26.27 9.36
CA VAL A 167 -15.21 -25.68 8.02
C VAL A 167 -14.64 -26.70 7.03
N LEU A 168 -13.66 -27.51 7.45
CA LEU A 168 -13.15 -28.61 6.62
C LEU A 168 -14.26 -29.61 6.28
N TYR A 169 -15.12 -29.92 7.25
CA TYR A 169 -16.27 -30.78 7.04
C TYR A 169 -17.27 -30.19 6.04
N HIS A 170 -17.59 -28.91 6.13
CA HIS A 170 -18.44 -28.23 5.14
C HIS A 170 -17.81 -28.27 3.73
N GLU A 171 -16.50 -28.06 3.63
CA GLU A 171 -15.78 -28.10 2.36
C GLU A 171 -15.74 -29.52 1.75
N ARG A 172 -15.63 -30.57 2.57
CA ARG A 172 -15.39 -31.95 2.11
C ARG A 172 -16.63 -32.81 2.05
N ALA A 173 -17.39 -32.86 3.12
CA ALA A 173 -18.59 -33.68 3.20
C ALA A 173 -19.76 -32.98 2.53
N LEU A 174 -19.98 -31.70 2.82
CA LEU A 174 -21.13 -30.95 2.29
C LEU A 174 -20.83 -30.24 0.97
N GLN A 175 -19.57 -30.28 0.49
CA GLN A 175 -19.16 -29.67 -0.78
C GLN A 175 -19.56 -28.19 -0.90
N PHE A 176 -19.42 -27.44 0.21
CA PHE A 176 -19.66 -26.01 0.19
C PHE A 176 -18.80 -25.34 -0.90
N PRO A 177 -19.36 -24.37 -1.64
CA PRO A 177 -18.59 -23.63 -2.64
C PRO A 177 -17.45 -22.88 -1.97
N LEU A 178 -16.36 -22.68 -2.71
CA LEU A 178 -15.14 -22.02 -2.21
C LEU A 178 -15.45 -20.72 -1.47
N GLU A 179 -16.34 -19.89 -2.02
CA GLU A 179 -16.75 -18.60 -1.46
C GLU A 179 -17.36 -18.72 -0.06
N ALA A 180 -18.14 -19.78 0.18
CA ALA A 180 -18.71 -20.04 1.50
C ALA A 180 -17.62 -20.48 2.47
N VAL A 181 -16.74 -21.40 2.04
CA VAL A 181 -15.62 -21.89 2.85
C VAL A 181 -14.68 -20.75 3.25
N THR A 182 -14.26 -19.90 2.32
CA THR A 182 -13.37 -18.77 2.62
C THR A 182 -14.03 -17.74 3.52
N ALA A 183 -15.35 -17.55 3.40
CA ALA A 183 -16.11 -16.69 4.29
C ALA A 183 -16.16 -17.24 5.72
N GLU A 184 -16.30 -18.55 5.90
CA GLU A 184 -16.24 -19.20 7.23
C GLU A 184 -14.86 -19.13 7.87
N ILE A 185 -13.79 -19.37 7.10
CA ILE A 185 -12.40 -19.20 7.60
C ILE A 185 -12.17 -17.73 8.01
N SER A 186 -12.74 -16.79 7.25
CA SER A 186 -12.66 -15.36 7.58
C SER A 186 -13.49 -15.02 8.83
N ALA A 187 -14.65 -15.63 9.02
CA ALA A 187 -15.46 -15.49 10.22
C ALA A 187 -14.72 -16.05 11.46
N LEU A 188 -13.98 -17.14 11.28
CA LEU A 188 -13.10 -17.73 12.30
C LEU A 188 -12.02 -16.75 12.76
N ALA A 189 -11.31 -16.13 11.81
CA ALA A 189 -10.35 -15.08 12.11
C ALA A 189 -11.01 -13.87 12.80
N ASP A 190 -12.14 -13.38 12.28
CA ASP A 190 -12.86 -12.24 12.87
C ASP A 190 -13.30 -12.52 14.32
N GLY A 191 -13.82 -13.71 14.60
CA GLY A 191 -14.28 -14.10 15.93
C GLY A 191 -13.12 -14.25 16.92
N ALA A 192 -12.02 -14.88 16.50
CA ALA A 192 -10.81 -14.98 17.33
C ALA A 192 -10.21 -13.61 17.64
N LEU A 193 -10.13 -12.71 16.63
CA LEU A 193 -9.67 -11.34 16.81
C LEU A 193 -10.57 -10.54 17.76
N GLN A 194 -11.89 -10.74 17.70
CA GLN A 194 -12.82 -10.10 18.62
C GLN A 194 -12.57 -10.51 20.07
N VAL A 195 -12.44 -11.82 20.34
CA VAL A 195 -12.17 -12.34 21.68
C VAL A 195 -10.81 -11.87 22.19
N ALA A 196 -9.78 -11.90 21.34
CA ALA A 196 -8.45 -11.41 21.70
C ALA A 196 -8.43 -9.90 21.98
N CYS A 197 -9.17 -9.10 21.18
CA CYS A 197 -9.31 -7.66 21.37
C CYS A 197 -10.01 -7.33 22.71
N GLU A 198 -11.10 -8.04 23.03
CA GLU A 198 -11.83 -7.87 24.29
C GLU A 198 -10.96 -8.22 25.50
N TYR A 199 -10.27 -9.35 25.43
CA TYR A 199 -9.36 -9.81 26.48
C TYR A 199 -8.21 -8.81 26.69
N ALA A 200 -7.50 -8.43 25.62
CA ALA A 200 -6.37 -7.49 25.71
C ALA A 200 -6.80 -6.13 26.25
N LYS A 201 -7.95 -5.59 25.80
CA LYS A 201 -8.49 -4.32 26.32
C LYS A 201 -8.81 -4.42 27.82
N GLY A 202 -9.47 -5.50 28.25
CA GLY A 202 -9.81 -5.74 29.65
C GLY A 202 -8.58 -5.91 30.54
N GLU A 203 -7.60 -6.69 30.09
CA GLU A 203 -6.36 -6.97 30.82
C GLU A 203 -5.54 -5.68 31.05
N ILE A 204 -5.36 -4.86 30.02
CA ILE A 204 -4.61 -3.59 30.15
C ILE A 204 -5.38 -2.60 31.04
N ALA A 205 -6.70 -2.51 30.90
CA ALA A 205 -7.53 -1.65 31.74
C ALA A 205 -7.44 -2.05 33.22
N GLN A 206 -7.51 -3.36 33.52
CA GLN A 206 -7.38 -3.88 34.88
C GLN A 206 -5.98 -3.62 35.46
N ARG A 207 -4.92 -3.92 34.70
CA ARG A 207 -3.53 -3.69 35.13
C ARG A 207 -3.21 -2.22 35.42
N ARG A 208 -3.92 -1.31 34.76
CA ARG A 208 -3.74 0.15 34.90
C ARG A 208 -4.79 0.78 35.80
N ALA A 209 -5.65 -0.01 36.44
CA ALA A 209 -6.74 0.45 37.29
C ALA A 209 -7.61 1.54 36.60
N LEU A 210 -7.84 1.40 35.29
CA LEU A 210 -8.68 2.32 34.54
C LEU A 210 -10.15 2.01 34.87
N PRO A 211 -10.94 2.99 35.31
CA PRO A 211 -12.35 2.77 35.61
C PRO A 211 -13.13 2.48 34.33
N ALA A 212 -14.29 1.85 34.48
CA ALA A 212 -15.23 1.70 33.38
C ALA A 212 -15.75 3.09 32.95
N GLY A 213 -15.68 3.39 31.66
CA GLY A 213 -16.07 4.68 31.10
C GLY A 213 -15.04 5.24 30.11
N GLY A 214 -15.25 6.47 29.66
CA GLY A 214 -14.44 7.12 28.62
C GLY A 214 -15.04 6.99 27.22
N ASP A 215 -14.57 7.81 26.28
CA ASP A 215 -15.00 7.82 24.88
C ASP A 215 -14.08 6.97 23.98
N PHE A 216 -13.18 6.19 24.57
CA PHE A 216 -12.19 5.39 23.83
C PHE A 216 -12.80 4.25 23.01
N ARG A 217 -12.62 4.33 21.70
CA ARG A 217 -13.02 3.36 20.70
C ARG A 217 -11.78 2.77 20.03
N PHE A 218 -11.79 1.47 19.75
CA PHE A 218 -10.66 0.77 19.11
C PHE A 218 -11.20 -0.24 18.10
N CYS A 219 -10.65 -0.22 16.90
CA CYS A 219 -11.08 -1.04 15.77
C CYS A 219 -9.88 -1.75 15.14
N VAL A 220 -10.06 -3.04 14.84
CA VAL A 220 -9.14 -3.82 14.02
C VAL A 220 -9.63 -3.79 12.58
N ILE A 221 -8.76 -3.34 11.67
CA ILE A 221 -9.01 -3.29 10.23
C ILE A 221 -8.27 -4.44 9.57
N ALA A 222 -9.01 -5.32 8.90
CA ALA A 222 -8.46 -6.39 8.09
C ALA A 222 -8.22 -5.92 6.65
N PHE A 223 -7.09 -6.33 6.06
CA PHE A 223 -6.71 -6.12 4.67
C PHE A 223 -6.64 -7.45 3.91
N GLY A 224 -6.32 -7.37 2.61
CA GLY A 224 -5.99 -8.54 1.80
C GLY A 224 -7.09 -9.59 1.77
N LYS A 225 -6.72 -10.86 1.94
CA LYS A 225 -7.66 -11.99 1.87
C LYS A 225 -8.69 -11.96 3.00
N LEU A 226 -8.28 -11.65 4.25
CA LEU A 226 -9.21 -11.55 5.37
C LEU A 226 -10.23 -10.42 5.16
N GLY A 227 -9.74 -9.27 4.69
CA GLY A 227 -10.59 -8.11 4.45
C GLY A 227 -11.64 -8.38 3.35
N ALA A 228 -11.26 -9.12 2.30
CA ALA A 228 -12.17 -9.56 1.25
C ALA A 228 -13.05 -10.78 1.60
N ARG A 229 -12.91 -11.38 2.80
CA ARG A 229 -13.55 -12.65 3.19
C ARG A 229 -13.17 -13.84 2.30
N GLU A 230 -11.92 -13.82 1.85
CA GLU A 230 -11.31 -14.75 0.92
C GLU A 230 -10.14 -15.51 1.58
N LEU A 231 -10.15 -15.70 2.90
CA LEU A 231 -9.03 -16.30 3.63
C LEU A 231 -8.85 -17.80 3.31
N ASN A 232 -7.60 -18.28 3.25
CA ASN A 232 -7.26 -19.71 3.19
C ASN A 232 -6.84 -20.23 4.58
N TYR A 233 -6.78 -21.55 4.74
CA TYR A 233 -6.34 -22.22 5.98
C TYR A 233 -4.97 -21.80 6.55
N ALA A 234 -3.98 -21.52 5.70
CA ALA A 234 -2.62 -21.17 6.14
C ALA A 234 -2.16 -19.79 5.61
N SER A 235 -3.10 -18.84 5.48
CA SER A 235 -2.77 -17.46 5.11
C SER A 235 -2.48 -16.58 6.32
N ASP A 236 -1.56 -15.65 6.16
CA ASP A 236 -1.37 -14.56 7.10
C ASP A 236 -2.62 -13.66 7.11
N ILE A 237 -2.92 -13.06 8.26
CA ILE A 237 -3.97 -12.07 8.41
C ILE A 237 -3.33 -10.67 8.47
N ASP A 238 -3.63 -9.86 7.45
CA ASP A 238 -3.11 -8.50 7.34
C ASP A 238 -3.98 -7.54 8.16
N LEU A 239 -3.42 -6.93 9.21
CA LEU A 239 -4.13 -6.10 10.17
C LEU A 239 -3.56 -4.67 10.28
N SER A 240 -4.45 -3.72 10.56
CA SER A 240 -4.13 -2.39 11.05
C SER A 240 -5.06 -2.02 12.20
N PHE A 241 -4.65 -1.07 13.04
CA PHE A 241 -5.36 -0.70 14.25
C PHE A 241 -5.67 0.79 14.25
N VAL A 242 -6.96 1.11 14.40
CA VAL A 242 -7.46 2.49 14.45
C VAL A 242 -8.17 2.72 15.76
N PHE A 243 -7.96 3.88 16.36
CA PHE A 243 -8.64 4.26 17.61
C PHE A 243 -9.19 5.69 17.51
N ASP A 244 -10.09 6.01 18.42
CA ASP A 244 -10.60 7.37 18.63
C ASP A 244 -10.90 7.59 20.12
N GLY A 245 -10.83 8.84 20.57
CA GLY A 245 -11.02 9.21 21.98
C GLY A 245 -9.88 8.83 22.93
N GLU A 246 -10.12 9.08 24.21
CA GLU A 246 -9.18 8.89 25.32
C GLU A 246 -9.74 7.88 26.34
N PRO A 247 -8.91 6.99 26.91
CA PRO A 247 -9.38 6.08 27.94
C PRO A 247 -9.73 6.86 29.21
N ALA A 248 -10.61 6.28 30.03
CA ALA A 248 -10.83 6.80 31.37
C ALA A 248 -9.52 6.81 32.17
N GLN A 249 -9.36 7.83 33.01
CA GLN A 249 -8.14 8.05 33.78
C GLN A 249 -8.22 7.32 35.13
N PRO A 250 -7.11 6.77 35.64
CA PRO A 250 -7.08 6.10 36.94
C PRO A 250 -7.31 7.11 38.07
N GLN A 251 -7.77 6.64 39.24
CA GLN A 251 -7.96 7.48 40.42
C GLN A 251 -6.62 7.97 41.01
N GLU A 252 -5.58 7.13 40.93
CA GLU A 252 -4.22 7.44 41.38
C GLU A 252 -3.18 7.04 40.33
N GLY A 253 -2.13 7.85 40.18
CA GLY A 253 -1.03 7.62 39.23
C GLY A 253 -1.23 8.25 37.85
N ARG A 254 -0.22 8.11 36.98
CA ARG A 254 -0.27 8.59 35.59
C ARG A 254 -1.15 7.66 34.75
N GLY A 255 -2.20 8.20 34.14
CA GLY A 255 -3.02 7.49 33.16
C GLY A 255 -2.33 7.31 31.80
N LEU A 256 -3.08 6.73 30.86
CA LEU A 256 -2.61 6.51 29.50
C LEU A 256 -3.33 7.47 28.54
N THR A 257 -2.59 7.93 27.54
CA THR A 257 -3.20 8.56 26.35
C THR A 257 -3.86 7.49 25.48
N GLY A 258 -4.81 7.89 24.63
CA GLY A 258 -5.47 7.00 23.66
C GLY A 258 -4.46 6.31 22.75
N GLN A 259 -3.43 7.03 22.33
CA GLN A 259 -2.33 6.48 21.53
C GLN A 259 -1.53 5.40 22.27
N GLU A 260 -1.20 5.62 23.56
CA GLU A 260 -0.48 4.64 24.38
C GLU A 260 -1.35 3.41 24.68
N PHE A 261 -2.64 3.62 24.97
CA PHE A 261 -3.57 2.54 25.26
C PHE A 261 -3.85 1.68 24.04
N ALA A 262 -4.10 2.28 22.87
CA ALA A 262 -4.32 1.57 21.61
C ALA A 262 -3.10 0.73 21.20
N VAL A 263 -1.89 1.27 21.33
CA VAL A 263 -0.66 0.51 21.04
C VAL A 263 -0.51 -0.67 21.98
N LYS A 264 -0.75 -0.50 23.29
CA LYS A 264 -0.70 -1.59 24.26
C LYS A 264 -1.73 -2.69 23.98
N ILE A 265 -2.95 -2.33 23.57
CA ILE A 265 -3.96 -3.32 23.16
C ILE A 265 -3.46 -4.12 21.97
N ALA A 266 -2.96 -3.45 20.92
CA ALA A 266 -2.45 -4.13 19.73
C ALA A 266 -1.23 -5.03 20.05
N GLU A 267 -0.28 -4.55 20.86
CA GLU A 267 0.90 -5.31 21.30
C GLU A 267 0.52 -6.54 22.13
N ALA A 268 -0.51 -6.45 22.98
CA ALA A 268 -1.01 -7.59 23.76
C ALA A 268 -1.81 -8.57 22.89
N MET A 269 -2.57 -8.09 21.90
CA MET A 269 -3.43 -8.92 21.06
C MET A 269 -2.65 -9.77 20.05
N ILE A 270 -1.57 -9.25 19.46
CA ILE A 270 -0.81 -9.94 18.41
C ILE A 270 -0.26 -11.31 18.89
N PRO A 271 0.43 -11.41 20.04
CA PRO A 271 0.89 -12.71 20.56
C PRO A 271 -0.23 -13.70 20.85
N LEU A 272 -1.43 -13.24 21.25
CA LEU A 272 -2.57 -14.14 21.51
C LEU A 272 -2.99 -14.92 20.26
N ILE A 273 -2.77 -14.34 19.09
CA ILE A 273 -3.15 -14.91 17.80
C ILE A 273 -1.96 -15.63 17.13
N ASP A 274 -0.77 -15.04 17.15
CA ASP A 274 0.37 -15.46 16.33
C ASP A 274 1.36 -16.41 17.05
N GLN A 275 1.42 -16.39 18.38
CA GLN A 275 2.40 -17.18 19.11
C GLN A 275 2.29 -18.68 18.78
N VAL A 276 3.40 -19.31 18.42
CA VAL A 276 3.45 -20.75 18.15
C VAL A 276 3.67 -21.51 19.47
N THR A 277 2.77 -22.44 19.79
CA THR A 277 2.91 -23.39 20.90
C THR A 277 2.94 -24.84 20.37
N GLU A 278 2.94 -25.84 21.25
CA GLU A 278 2.84 -27.26 20.88
C GLU A 278 1.56 -27.62 20.10
N ASP A 279 0.54 -26.76 20.16
CA ASP A 279 -0.72 -26.87 19.42
C ASP A 279 -0.78 -25.98 18.16
N GLY A 280 0.34 -25.31 17.84
CA GLY A 280 0.46 -24.31 16.78
C GLY A 280 0.02 -22.90 17.22
N ASN A 281 -0.27 -22.04 16.25
CA ASN A 281 -0.86 -20.72 16.46
C ASN A 281 -2.32 -20.68 15.98
N VAL A 282 -3.02 -19.58 16.23
CA VAL A 282 -4.38 -19.35 15.72
C VAL A 282 -4.28 -18.89 14.26
N PHE A 283 -3.62 -17.76 14.02
CA PHE A 283 -3.29 -17.24 12.70
C PHE A 283 -1.96 -16.49 12.75
N ARG A 284 -1.24 -16.43 11.63
CA ARG A 284 -0.07 -15.56 11.51
C ARG A 284 -0.50 -14.13 11.28
N VAL A 285 0.07 -13.17 12.00
CA VAL A 285 -0.34 -11.76 11.91
C VAL A 285 0.69 -10.94 11.13
N ASP A 286 0.23 -10.22 10.11
CA ASP A 286 1.03 -9.22 9.41
C ASP A 286 0.46 -7.83 9.62
N THR A 287 1.28 -6.87 10.03
CA THR A 287 0.87 -5.48 10.27
C THR A 287 1.51 -4.49 9.30
N ARG A 288 2.17 -4.97 8.24
CA ARG A 288 2.96 -4.14 7.31
C ARG A 288 2.13 -3.22 6.40
N LEU A 289 0.84 -3.50 6.22
CA LEU A 289 -0.05 -2.67 5.39
C LEU A 289 -0.60 -1.43 6.11
N ARG A 290 -0.25 -1.21 7.38
CA ARG A 290 -0.60 0.02 8.10
C ARG A 290 0.11 1.26 7.52
N PRO A 291 -0.43 2.47 7.71
CA PRO A 291 0.25 3.72 7.37
C PRO A 291 1.71 3.78 7.85
N ASP A 292 2.61 4.23 6.98
CA ASP A 292 4.08 4.25 7.19
C ASP A 292 4.75 2.87 7.35
N GLY A 293 4.01 1.80 7.07
CA GLY A 293 4.49 0.41 7.11
C GLY A 293 5.19 0.05 8.42
N LYS A 294 6.35 -0.60 8.34
CA LYS A 294 7.13 -1.02 9.52
C LYS A 294 7.58 0.13 10.42
N LYS A 295 7.77 1.34 9.87
CA LYS A 295 8.20 2.53 10.61
C LYS A 295 7.02 3.23 11.30
N GLY A 296 5.81 2.95 10.87
CA GLY A 296 4.59 3.51 11.43
C GLY A 296 4.24 2.94 12.80
N ARG A 297 3.53 3.76 13.59
CA ARG A 297 2.92 3.34 14.86
C ARG A 297 2.00 2.14 14.62
N LEU A 298 1.95 1.22 15.59
CA LEU A 298 1.14 0.02 15.47
C LEU A 298 -0.36 0.35 15.40
N ALA A 299 -0.81 1.30 16.23
CA ALA A 299 -2.16 1.87 16.18
C ALA A 299 -2.09 3.37 15.87
N ARG A 300 -3.08 3.90 15.15
CA ARG A 300 -3.17 5.32 14.78
C ARG A 300 -4.57 5.88 15.04
N GLY A 301 -4.66 7.13 15.47
CA GLY A 301 -5.94 7.82 15.63
C GLY A 301 -6.69 7.99 14.31
N LEU A 302 -8.03 8.00 14.35
CA LEU A 302 -8.90 8.12 13.18
C LEU A 302 -8.53 9.32 12.29
N GLU A 303 -8.46 10.52 12.88
CA GLU A 303 -8.14 11.76 12.15
C GLU A 303 -6.78 11.69 11.47
N SER A 304 -5.75 11.24 12.20
CA SER A 304 -4.40 11.09 11.66
C SER A 304 -4.35 10.06 10.53
N THR A 305 -5.16 8.99 10.61
CA THR A 305 -5.24 7.96 9.57
C THR A 305 -5.87 8.51 8.29
N VAL A 306 -6.97 9.27 8.42
CA VAL A 306 -7.62 9.91 7.27
C VAL A 306 -6.68 10.93 6.64
N GLN A 307 -6.08 11.82 7.43
CA GLN A 307 -5.13 12.81 6.93
C GLN A 307 -3.94 12.18 6.20
N TYR A 308 -3.43 11.06 6.72
CA TYR A 308 -2.34 10.32 6.09
C TYR A 308 -2.69 9.90 4.67
N TYR A 309 -3.80 9.19 4.47
CA TYR A 309 -4.16 8.69 3.14
C TYR A 309 -4.42 9.83 2.15
N PHE A 310 -5.08 10.91 2.58
CA PHE A 310 -5.31 12.07 1.72
C PHE A 310 -4.03 12.81 1.32
N SER A 311 -3.02 12.85 2.22
CA SER A 311 -1.79 13.63 1.99
C SER A 311 -0.66 12.81 1.36
N PHE A 312 -0.51 11.55 1.78
CA PHE A 312 0.65 10.70 1.49
C PHE A 312 0.30 9.34 0.87
N GLY A 313 -0.98 8.96 0.83
CA GLY A 313 -1.38 7.62 0.39
C GLY A 313 -1.02 7.33 -1.07
N SER A 314 -0.42 6.16 -1.30
CA SER A 314 -0.02 5.66 -2.61
C SER A 314 -1.13 4.86 -3.32
N THR A 315 -0.98 4.61 -4.62
CA THR A 315 -1.92 3.74 -5.37
C THR A 315 -1.89 2.29 -4.91
N LEU A 316 -0.73 1.79 -4.44
CA LEU A 316 -0.64 0.44 -3.87
C LEU A 316 -1.43 0.32 -2.58
N GLU A 317 -1.36 1.33 -1.70
CA GLU A 317 -2.19 1.38 -0.49
C GLU A 317 -3.67 1.52 -0.85
N ARG A 318 -3.99 2.30 -1.89
CA ARG A 318 -5.35 2.40 -2.42
C ARG A 318 -5.88 1.04 -2.89
N GLN A 319 -5.06 0.27 -3.60
CA GLN A 319 -5.39 -1.09 -4.03
C GLN A 319 -5.60 -2.03 -2.84
N ALA A 320 -4.75 -1.94 -1.82
CA ALA A 320 -4.92 -2.71 -0.58
C ALA A 320 -6.23 -2.36 0.14
N LEU A 321 -6.60 -1.07 0.16
CA LEU A 321 -7.83 -0.57 0.78
C LEU A 321 -9.12 -1.01 0.06
N LEU A 322 -9.07 -1.43 -1.21
CA LEU A 322 -10.23 -2.02 -1.90
C LEU A 322 -10.75 -3.27 -1.19
N LYS A 323 -9.82 -4.05 -0.62
CA LYS A 323 -10.14 -5.27 0.10
C LYS A 323 -10.26 -5.04 1.61
N ALA A 324 -10.09 -3.82 2.12
CA ALA A 324 -10.03 -3.59 3.55
C ALA A 324 -11.42 -3.43 4.18
N ARG A 325 -11.59 -3.91 5.43
CA ARG A 325 -12.81 -3.74 6.23
C ARG A 325 -12.55 -3.78 7.73
N PRO A 326 -13.46 -3.24 8.55
CA PRO A 326 -13.48 -3.51 9.98
C PRO A 326 -13.75 -5.00 10.24
N CYS A 327 -13.01 -5.62 11.16
CA CYS A 327 -13.16 -7.05 11.48
C CYS A 327 -13.41 -7.34 12.97
N ALA A 328 -12.83 -6.56 13.88
CA ALA A 328 -12.99 -6.73 15.33
C ALA A 328 -12.93 -5.39 16.09
N GLY A 329 -13.39 -5.39 17.34
CA GLY A 329 -13.52 -4.19 18.16
C GLY A 329 -14.76 -3.37 17.78
N ASP A 330 -14.62 -2.06 17.77
CA ASP A 330 -15.68 -1.12 17.39
C ASP A 330 -15.78 -1.02 15.87
N LEU A 331 -16.73 -1.75 15.26
CA LEU A 331 -16.87 -1.78 13.80
C LEU A 331 -17.37 -0.45 13.23
N GLU A 332 -18.18 0.29 13.99
CA GLU A 332 -18.71 1.59 13.56
C GLU A 332 -17.59 2.63 13.40
N LEU A 333 -16.57 2.60 14.27
CA LEU A 333 -15.38 3.44 14.12
C LEU A 333 -14.67 3.17 12.77
N GLY A 334 -14.51 1.90 12.42
CA GLY A 334 -13.90 1.51 11.16
C GLY A 334 -14.75 1.89 9.94
N GLU A 335 -16.07 1.74 10.02
CA GLU A 335 -16.98 2.18 8.95
C GLU A 335 -16.96 3.70 8.78
N ALA A 336 -16.86 4.47 9.87
CA ALA A 336 -16.68 5.92 9.80
C ALA A 336 -15.38 6.32 9.09
N MET A 337 -14.29 5.59 9.32
CA MET A 337 -13.04 5.77 8.57
C MET A 337 -13.24 5.52 7.07
N PHE A 338 -13.84 4.39 6.69
CA PHE A 338 -14.05 4.06 5.27
C PHE A 338 -15.03 5.00 4.57
N ALA A 339 -16.04 5.52 5.27
CA ALA A 339 -16.95 6.53 4.73
C ALA A 339 -16.16 7.78 4.29
N ARG A 340 -15.18 8.21 5.09
CA ARG A 340 -14.30 9.36 4.79
C ARG A 340 -13.26 9.06 3.72
N LEU A 341 -12.74 7.83 3.67
CA LEU A 341 -11.74 7.42 2.68
C LEU A 341 -12.34 7.03 1.32
N THR A 342 -13.64 6.70 1.26
CA THR A 342 -14.31 6.24 0.03
C THR A 342 -14.10 7.19 -1.17
N PRO A 343 -14.22 8.53 -1.05
CA PRO A 343 -13.95 9.44 -2.17
C PRO A 343 -12.50 9.40 -2.66
N TRP A 344 -11.55 9.11 -1.77
CA TRP A 344 -10.13 9.00 -2.09
C TRP A 344 -9.79 7.63 -2.71
N ILE A 345 -10.41 6.55 -2.21
CA ILE A 345 -10.25 5.19 -2.76
C ILE A 345 -10.85 5.11 -4.17
N TYR A 346 -12.08 5.63 -4.34
CA TYR A 346 -12.85 5.55 -5.57
C TYR A 346 -12.99 6.92 -6.23
N ARG A 347 -11.89 7.42 -6.80
CA ARG A 347 -11.86 8.73 -7.48
C ARG A 347 -12.62 8.67 -8.80
N LYS A 348 -13.33 9.76 -9.13
CA LYS A 348 -14.05 9.90 -10.41
C LYS A 348 -13.11 10.11 -11.61
N TYR A 349 -11.96 10.72 -11.37
CA TYR A 349 -10.95 11.01 -12.37
C TYR A 349 -9.62 10.45 -11.89
N LEU A 350 -8.98 9.65 -12.74
CA LEU A 350 -7.62 9.21 -12.52
C LEU A 350 -6.63 10.22 -13.09
N THR A 351 -5.57 10.46 -12.35
CA THR A 351 -4.43 11.25 -12.76
C THR A 351 -3.57 10.49 -13.77
N VAL A 352 -2.80 11.24 -14.57
CA VAL A 352 -1.83 10.66 -15.52
C VAL A 352 -0.80 9.77 -14.82
N GLY A 353 -0.42 10.07 -13.56
CA GLY A 353 0.49 9.24 -12.76
C GLY A 353 -0.09 7.88 -12.40
N GLU A 354 -1.36 7.83 -11.97
CA GLU A 354 -2.05 6.56 -11.72
C GLU A 354 -2.16 5.73 -13.01
N ILE A 355 -2.48 6.37 -14.15
CA ILE A 355 -2.51 5.72 -15.48
C ILE A 355 -1.12 5.18 -15.87
N ASN A 356 -0.03 5.81 -15.45
CA ASN A 356 1.33 5.35 -15.73
C ASN A 356 1.77 4.19 -14.83
N GLU A 357 1.41 4.18 -13.55
CA GLU A 357 1.59 3.00 -12.68
C GLU A 357 0.84 1.80 -13.26
N ILE A 358 -0.37 2.05 -13.74
CA ILE A 358 -1.19 1.08 -14.45
C ILE A 358 -0.49 0.55 -15.72
N LYS A 359 0.17 1.41 -16.50
CA LYS A 359 0.99 1.00 -17.66
C LYS A 359 2.24 0.22 -17.25
N GLY A 360 2.89 0.58 -16.14
CA GLY A 360 4.00 -0.19 -15.56
C GLY A 360 3.58 -1.61 -15.18
N LEU A 361 2.36 -1.78 -14.69
CA LEU A 361 1.80 -3.09 -14.33
C LEU A 361 1.52 -3.95 -15.56
N LYS A 362 1.05 -3.35 -16.67
CA LYS A 362 0.99 -4.02 -17.98
C LYS A 362 2.36 -4.52 -18.43
N ARG A 363 3.40 -3.68 -18.31
CA ARG A 363 4.79 -4.06 -18.67
C ARG A 363 5.31 -5.22 -17.81
N GLN A 364 5.04 -5.22 -16.50
CA GLN A 364 5.43 -6.35 -15.64
C GLN A 364 4.74 -7.66 -16.06
N ILE A 365 3.48 -7.60 -16.50
CA ILE A 365 2.75 -8.75 -17.01
C ILE A 365 3.38 -9.24 -18.33
N GLU A 366 3.73 -8.32 -19.24
CA GLU A 366 4.39 -8.62 -20.53
C GLU A 366 5.79 -9.20 -20.35
N GLN A 367 6.64 -8.61 -19.50
CA GLN A 367 7.98 -9.11 -19.19
C GLN A 367 7.95 -10.52 -18.56
N ARG A 368 6.97 -10.80 -17.70
CA ARG A 368 6.77 -12.16 -17.14
C ARG A 368 6.26 -13.16 -18.18
N ALA A 369 5.58 -12.70 -19.22
CA ALA A 369 5.17 -13.54 -20.35
C ALA A 369 6.36 -13.94 -21.22
N GLU A 370 7.33 -13.03 -21.39
CA GLU A 370 8.52 -13.22 -22.23
C GLU A 370 9.64 -14.04 -21.57
N ALA A 371 9.74 -14.03 -20.23
CA ALA A 371 10.74 -14.79 -19.47
C ALA A 371 10.55 -16.33 -19.47
N GLY A 372 9.86 -16.88 -20.48
CA GLY A 372 9.20 -18.18 -20.46
C GLY A 372 9.99 -19.34 -19.83
N GLN A 373 9.35 -20.06 -18.89
CA GLN A 373 9.45 -21.51 -18.57
C GLN A 373 8.65 -21.83 -17.29
N ASP A 374 7.91 -22.95 -17.28
CA ASP A 374 7.23 -23.64 -16.15
C ASP A 374 6.57 -22.84 -14.99
N THR A 375 6.20 -21.57 -15.19
CA THR A 375 5.61 -20.73 -14.13
C THR A 375 4.23 -21.17 -13.64
N PHE A 376 3.54 -22.06 -14.35
CA PHE A 376 2.19 -22.52 -13.96
C PHE A 376 2.18 -23.28 -12.63
N ARG A 377 3.33 -23.79 -12.16
CA ARG A 377 3.44 -24.43 -10.86
C ARG A 377 3.37 -23.43 -9.70
N ASP A 378 3.72 -22.16 -9.93
CA ASP A 378 3.49 -21.10 -8.97
C ASP A 378 2.08 -20.54 -9.16
N LEU A 379 1.15 -21.01 -8.33
CA LEU A 379 -0.27 -20.67 -8.47
C LEU A 379 -0.55 -19.20 -8.19
N LYS A 380 0.31 -18.53 -7.42
CA LYS A 380 0.07 -17.17 -6.94
C LYS A 380 0.78 -16.13 -7.79
N HIS A 381 2.06 -16.32 -8.06
CA HIS A 381 2.92 -15.34 -8.75
C HIS A 381 3.23 -15.71 -10.20
N GLY A 382 2.91 -16.93 -10.64
CA GLY A 382 3.02 -17.32 -12.03
C GLY A 382 2.11 -16.49 -12.92
N PHE A 383 2.55 -16.22 -14.16
CA PHE A 383 1.73 -15.50 -15.13
C PHE A 383 0.44 -16.29 -15.39
N GLY A 384 -0.73 -15.65 -15.30
CA GLY A 384 -2.05 -16.29 -15.30
C GLY A 384 -2.46 -16.93 -13.97
N GLY A 385 -1.76 -16.60 -12.89
CA GLY A 385 -2.03 -17.07 -11.53
C GLY A 385 -3.05 -16.22 -10.77
N ILE A 386 -3.25 -16.54 -9.49
CA ILE A 386 -4.24 -15.91 -8.61
C ILE A 386 -4.02 -14.40 -8.52
N ARG A 387 -2.77 -13.95 -8.33
CA ARG A 387 -2.46 -12.53 -8.17
C ARG A 387 -2.79 -11.73 -9.42
N ASP A 388 -2.63 -12.29 -10.61
CA ASP A 388 -2.96 -11.59 -11.86
C ASP A 388 -4.48 -11.37 -11.98
N ILE A 389 -5.30 -12.35 -11.57
CA ILE A 389 -6.76 -12.23 -11.56
C ILE A 389 -7.21 -11.18 -10.53
N GLU A 390 -6.67 -11.22 -9.32
CA GLU A 390 -6.96 -10.23 -8.28
C GLU A 390 -6.56 -8.83 -8.73
N PHE A 391 -5.37 -8.74 -9.32
CA PHE A 391 -4.80 -7.50 -9.80
C PHE A 391 -5.65 -6.87 -10.90
N VAL A 392 -6.00 -7.60 -11.96
CA VAL A 392 -6.83 -7.05 -13.06
C VAL A 392 -8.22 -6.66 -12.56
N THR A 393 -8.79 -7.42 -11.63
CA THR A 393 -10.11 -7.13 -11.04
C THR A 393 -10.06 -5.82 -10.25
N GLN A 394 -9.12 -5.71 -9.30
CA GLN A 394 -8.92 -4.51 -8.49
C GLN A 394 -8.60 -3.29 -9.35
N PHE A 395 -7.79 -3.48 -10.39
CA PHE A 395 -7.46 -2.44 -11.34
C PHE A 395 -8.70 -1.89 -12.05
N LEU A 396 -9.55 -2.76 -12.58
CA LEU A 396 -10.81 -2.35 -13.21
C LEU A 396 -11.77 -1.68 -12.21
N GLN A 397 -11.75 -2.07 -10.94
CA GLN A 397 -12.48 -1.38 -9.88
C GLN A 397 -11.94 0.03 -9.61
N LEU A 398 -10.62 0.24 -9.63
CA LEU A 398 -10.04 1.58 -9.47
C LEU A 398 -10.40 2.50 -10.65
N LEU A 399 -10.37 1.98 -11.87
CA LEU A 399 -10.75 2.74 -13.07
C LEU A 399 -12.21 3.20 -13.04
N ASN A 400 -13.11 2.36 -12.54
CA ASN A 400 -14.54 2.54 -12.76
C ASN A 400 -15.34 2.82 -11.48
N GLY A 401 -14.84 2.44 -10.30
CA GLY A 401 -15.57 2.47 -9.03
C GLY A 401 -15.90 3.86 -8.51
N GLY A 402 -15.23 4.90 -9.01
CA GLY A 402 -15.61 6.29 -8.75
C GLY A 402 -16.92 6.69 -9.43
N ARG A 403 -17.18 6.17 -10.63
CA ARG A 403 -18.40 6.43 -11.42
C ARG A 403 -19.49 5.38 -11.16
N LEU A 404 -19.09 4.15 -10.86
CA LEU A 404 -19.97 3.00 -10.68
C LEU A 404 -19.84 2.46 -9.23
N PRO A 405 -20.66 2.94 -8.28
CA PRO A 405 -20.64 2.45 -6.90
C PRO A 405 -20.89 0.94 -6.76
N ALA A 406 -21.59 0.32 -7.72
CA ALA A 406 -21.81 -1.13 -7.77
C ALA A 406 -20.51 -1.94 -7.85
N LEU A 407 -19.39 -1.33 -8.25
CA LEU A 407 -18.08 -1.97 -8.32
C LEU A 407 -17.30 -1.90 -7.00
N ARG A 408 -17.83 -1.25 -5.95
CA ARG A 408 -17.17 -1.10 -4.63
C ARG A 408 -17.34 -2.35 -3.76
N VAL A 409 -17.18 -3.52 -4.38
CA VAL A 409 -17.25 -4.85 -3.76
C VAL A 409 -15.83 -5.28 -3.37
N ARG A 410 -15.67 -5.98 -2.25
CA ARG A 410 -14.33 -6.31 -1.71
C ARG A 410 -13.81 -7.65 -2.23
N ASP A 411 -14.68 -8.64 -2.36
CA ASP A 411 -14.31 -9.96 -2.85
C ASP A 411 -14.13 -9.98 -4.36
N THR A 412 -13.15 -10.76 -4.83
CA THR A 412 -12.69 -10.83 -6.22
C THR A 412 -13.80 -11.35 -7.13
N LEU A 413 -14.50 -12.40 -6.70
CA LEU A 413 -15.55 -13.02 -7.52
C LEU A 413 -16.80 -12.14 -7.64
N GLY A 414 -17.19 -11.47 -6.55
CA GLY A 414 -18.23 -10.46 -6.52
C GLY A 414 -17.87 -9.23 -7.36
N ALA A 415 -16.62 -8.79 -7.32
CA ALA A 415 -16.11 -7.73 -8.19
C ALA A 415 -16.14 -8.12 -9.67
N LEU A 416 -15.70 -9.34 -10.05
CA LEU A 416 -15.80 -9.84 -11.43
C LEU A 416 -17.26 -9.87 -11.91
N LYS A 417 -18.18 -10.34 -11.07
CA LYS A 417 -19.62 -10.34 -11.35
C LYS A 417 -20.14 -8.92 -11.55
N ALA A 418 -19.78 -7.98 -10.68
CA ALA A 418 -20.19 -6.58 -10.78
C ALA A 418 -19.64 -5.91 -12.04
N LEU A 419 -18.38 -6.20 -12.42
CA LEU A 419 -17.75 -5.72 -13.65
C LEU A 419 -18.51 -6.19 -14.90
N ALA A 420 -18.95 -7.46 -14.93
CA ALA A 420 -19.76 -7.99 -16.02
C ALA A 420 -21.16 -7.36 -16.07
N GLN A 421 -21.83 -7.23 -14.92
CA GLN A 421 -23.17 -6.65 -14.83
C GLN A 421 -23.23 -5.19 -15.26
N ASN A 422 -22.13 -4.45 -15.13
CA ASN A 422 -22.03 -3.04 -15.51
C ASN A 422 -21.34 -2.84 -16.89
N GLY A 423 -21.12 -3.91 -17.65
CA GLY A 423 -20.57 -3.84 -19.01
C GLY A 423 -19.10 -3.45 -19.10
N VAL A 424 -18.34 -3.50 -18.00
CA VAL A 424 -16.89 -3.24 -18.00
C VAL A 424 -16.12 -4.45 -18.54
N LEU A 425 -16.60 -5.66 -18.24
CA LEU A 425 -16.10 -6.91 -18.81
C LEU A 425 -17.22 -7.62 -19.56
N ARG A 426 -16.88 -8.39 -20.60
CA ARG A 426 -17.87 -9.31 -21.19
C ARG A 426 -18.16 -10.42 -20.19
N ARG A 427 -19.40 -10.88 -20.15
CA ARG A 427 -19.84 -11.96 -19.24
C ARG A 427 -18.96 -13.21 -19.37
N ALA A 428 -18.66 -13.63 -20.59
CA ALA A 428 -17.79 -14.78 -20.85
C ALA A 428 -16.37 -14.58 -20.27
N GLU A 429 -15.81 -13.36 -20.35
CA GLU A 429 -14.48 -13.06 -19.80
C GLU A 429 -14.49 -13.12 -18.26
N ALA A 430 -15.53 -12.57 -17.62
CA ALA A 430 -15.68 -12.62 -16.17
C ALA A 430 -15.90 -14.06 -15.66
N ASP A 431 -16.71 -14.86 -16.36
CA ASP A 431 -16.97 -16.26 -16.02
C ASP A 431 -15.69 -17.11 -16.14
N GLU A 432 -14.88 -16.88 -17.19
CA GLU A 432 -13.59 -17.56 -17.40
C GLU A 432 -12.58 -17.22 -16.28
N LEU A 433 -12.46 -15.94 -15.91
CA LEU A 433 -11.62 -15.50 -14.78
C LEU A 433 -12.12 -16.07 -13.45
N ALA A 434 -13.44 -16.07 -13.22
CA ALA A 434 -14.02 -16.61 -11.99
C ALA A 434 -13.78 -18.12 -11.86
N GLN A 435 -13.93 -18.88 -12.95
CA GLN A 435 -13.69 -20.32 -12.95
C GLN A 435 -12.20 -20.64 -12.71
N ALA A 436 -11.30 -19.89 -13.35
CA ALA A 436 -9.86 -20.01 -13.10
C ALA A 436 -9.50 -19.66 -11.65
N TYR A 437 -10.08 -18.59 -11.10
CA TYR A 437 -9.84 -18.18 -9.71
C TYR A 437 -10.27 -19.27 -8.73
N ARG A 438 -11.48 -19.83 -8.87
CA ARG A 438 -11.96 -20.93 -8.03
C ARG A 438 -11.05 -22.16 -8.13
N PHE A 439 -10.63 -22.51 -9.34
CA PHE A 439 -9.77 -23.66 -9.56
C PHE A 439 -8.39 -23.49 -8.90
N LEU A 440 -7.71 -22.36 -9.15
CA LEU A 440 -6.40 -22.06 -8.59
C LEU A 440 -6.43 -21.96 -7.05
N ARG A 441 -7.45 -21.28 -6.51
CA ARG A 441 -7.67 -21.17 -5.06
C ARG A 441 -8.01 -22.51 -4.41
N GLY A 442 -8.75 -23.37 -5.11
CA GLY A 442 -9.02 -24.75 -4.68
C GLY A 442 -7.72 -25.54 -4.53
N ILE A 443 -6.82 -25.50 -5.51
CA ILE A 443 -5.51 -26.15 -5.39
C ILE A 443 -4.70 -25.52 -4.23
N GLU A 444 -4.65 -24.19 -4.14
CA GLU A 444 -3.93 -23.48 -3.07
C GLU A 444 -4.43 -23.90 -1.67
N HIS A 445 -5.75 -24.00 -1.47
CA HIS A 445 -6.35 -24.50 -0.24
C HIS A 445 -5.85 -25.90 0.13
N ARG A 446 -5.84 -26.83 -0.83
CA ARG A 446 -5.47 -28.24 -0.56
C ARG A 446 -3.98 -28.43 -0.33
N LEU A 447 -3.15 -27.62 -0.96
CA LEU A 447 -1.72 -27.59 -0.66
C LEU A 447 -1.46 -27.11 0.77
N GLN A 448 -2.18 -26.07 1.21
CA GLN A 448 -2.00 -25.46 2.53
C GLN A 448 -2.55 -26.31 3.67
N LEU A 449 -3.71 -26.94 3.47
CA LEU A 449 -4.43 -27.72 4.47
C LEU A 449 -3.64 -28.95 4.94
N TRP A 450 -2.81 -29.53 4.06
CA TRP A 450 -2.13 -30.80 4.30
C TRP A 450 -1.21 -30.79 5.53
N GLU A 451 -0.16 -29.97 5.48
CA GLU A 451 0.79 -29.77 6.59
C GLU A 451 0.43 -28.54 7.45
N GLY A 452 -0.56 -27.74 7.04
CA GLY A 452 -0.79 -26.42 7.65
C GLY A 452 0.30 -25.41 7.29
N LEU A 453 0.95 -25.56 6.13
CA LEU A 453 2.06 -24.71 5.69
C LEU A 453 1.61 -23.75 4.60
N GLN A 454 2.13 -22.52 4.64
CA GLN A 454 1.90 -21.51 3.61
C GLN A 454 2.68 -21.86 2.34
N THR A 455 2.07 -22.68 1.48
CA THR A 455 2.59 -23.03 0.15
C THR A 455 1.59 -22.65 -0.94
N TYR A 456 2.12 -22.26 -2.09
CA TYR A 456 1.37 -21.92 -3.30
C TYR A 456 2.04 -22.52 -4.55
N ARG A 457 3.06 -23.36 -4.36
CA ARG A 457 3.76 -24.06 -5.43
C ARG A 457 3.27 -25.50 -5.50
N VAL A 458 2.85 -25.91 -6.69
CA VAL A 458 2.49 -27.31 -6.97
C VAL A 458 3.75 -28.18 -6.80
N PRO A 459 3.67 -29.30 -6.04
CA PRO A 459 4.81 -30.15 -5.77
C PRO A 459 5.36 -30.82 -7.03
N GLU A 460 6.61 -31.25 -6.98
CA GLU A 460 7.26 -31.98 -8.09
C GLU A 460 7.07 -33.50 -7.98
N SER A 461 6.94 -34.00 -6.74
CA SER A 461 6.71 -35.41 -6.46
C SER A 461 5.40 -35.88 -7.08
N ARG A 462 5.46 -36.95 -7.88
CA ARG A 462 4.27 -37.57 -8.48
C ARG A 462 3.26 -37.97 -7.40
N ALA A 463 3.71 -38.55 -6.29
CA ALA A 463 2.83 -38.97 -5.20
C ALA A 463 2.04 -37.80 -4.60
N ASP A 464 2.70 -36.66 -4.38
CA ASP A 464 2.04 -35.46 -3.85
C ASP A 464 1.08 -34.83 -4.85
N ILE A 465 1.41 -34.84 -6.14
CA ILE A 465 0.50 -34.37 -7.19
C ILE A 465 -0.75 -35.25 -7.25
N GLU A 466 -0.61 -36.59 -7.21
CA GLU A 466 -1.74 -37.52 -7.18
C GLU A 466 -2.62 -37.28 -5.95
N ARG A 467 -2.01 -37.08 -4.78
CA ARG A 467 -2.73 -36.80 -3.53
C ARG A 467 -3.53 -35.50 -3.60
N VAL A 468 -2.93 -34.41 -4.08
CA VAL A 468 -3.64 -33.12 -4.25
C VAL A 468 -4.77 -33.25 -5.26
N ALA A 469 -4.57 -34.00 -6.34
CA ALA A 469 -5.62 -34.26 -7.32
C ALA A 469 -6.80 -35.05 -6.72
N ARG A 470 -6.53 -36.10 -5.92
CA ARG A 470 -7.57 -36.83 -5.18
C ARG A 470 -8.31 -35.94 -4.19
N CYS A 471 -7.61 -35.07 -3.47
CA CYS A 471 -8.23 -34.05 -2.60
C CYS A 471 -9.23 -33.15 -3.34
N LEU A 472 -8.97 -32.85 -4.61
CA LEU A 472 -9.82 -32.03 -5.47
C LEU A 472 -10.95 -32.84 -6.15
N GLY A 473 -11.03 -34.14 -5.89
CA GLY A 473 -12.06 -35.02 -6.46
C GLY A 473 -11.71 -35.62 -7.82
N TYR A 474 -10.44 -35.56 -8.26
CA TYR A 474 -10.02 -36.29 -9.45
C TYR A 474 -9.96 -37.79 -9.14
N ALA A 475 -10.78 -38.57 -9.84
CA ALA A 475 -10.82 -40.02 -9.72
C ALA A 475 -9.98 -40.72 -10.80
N PRO A 476 -9.43 -41.92 -10.52
CA PRO A 476 -8.88 -42.79 -11.57
C PRO A 476 -9.99 -43.14 -12.58
N GLN A 477 -9.69 -43.08 -13.88
CA GLN A 477 -10.62 -43.54 -14.92
C GLN A 477 -10.72 -45.07 -14.85
N GLN A 478 -11.94 -45.62 -14.81
CA GLN A 478 -12.17 -47.07 -14.69
C GLN A 478 -11.69 -47.83 -15.93
N THR A 479 -11.23 -49.07 -15.73
CA THR A 479 -10.72 -49.97 -16.79
C THR A 479 -11.77 -50.27 -17.87
N ALA A 480 -13.05 -50.39 -17.52
CA ALA A 480 -14.14 -50.63 -18.47
C ALA A 480 -14.36 -49.44 -19.44
N ASP A 481 -14.27 -48.21 -18.95
CA ASP A 481 -14.36 -46.99 -19.78
C ASP A 481 -13.15 -46.85 -20.73
N VAL A 482 -12.00 -47.38 -20.33
CA VAL A 482 -10.76 -47.38 -21.10
C VAL A 482 -10.84 -48.36 -22.26
N GLU A 483 -11.43 -49.55 -22.04
CA GLU A 483 -11.67 -50.55 -23.08
C GLU A 483 -12.73 -50.07 -24.09
N ALA A 484 -13.82 -49.47 -23.62
CA ALA A 484 -14.85 -48.88 -24.48
C ALA A 484 -14.31 -47.72 -25.34
N ARG A 485 -13.44 -46.86 -24.80
CA ARG A 485 -12.79 -45.75 -25.56
C ARG A 485 -11.73 -46.23 -26.53
N ARG A 486 -10.99 -47.29 -26.20
CA ARG A 486 -10.08 -47.98 -27.15
C ARG A 486 -10.87 -48.57 -28.31
N ALA A 487 -12.01 -49.21 -28.05
CA ALA A 487 -12.90 -49.74 -29.08
C ALA A 487 -13.50 -48.62 -29.97
N ALA A 488 -13.69 -47.41 -29.43
CA ALA A 488 -14.15 -46.22 -30.17
C ALA A 488 -13.04 -45.47 -30.95
N GLY A 489 -11.83 -46.02 -31.06
CA GLY A 489 -10.73 -45.42 -31.85
C GLY A 489 -10.07 -44.19 -31.21
N GLN A 490 -10.37 -43.88 -29.95
CA GLN A 490 -9.77 -42.75 -29.23
C GLN A 490 -8.45 -43.16 -28.59
N SER A 491 -7.35 -43.06 -29.36
CA SER A 491 -5.99 -43.42 -28.94
C SER A 491 -5.33 -42.40 -27.99
N ARG A 492 -6.00 -41.97 -26.92
CA ARG A 492 -5.37 -41.17 -25.84
C ARG A 492 -5.14 -42.04 -24.60
N ALA A 493 -3.92 -41.99 -24.07
CA ALA A 493 -3.54 -42.68 -22.83
C ALA A 493 -4.42 -42.26 -21.65
N VAL A 494 -4.81 -43.22 -20.82
CA VAL A 494 -5.52 -43.02 -19.55
C VAL A 494 -4.70 -42.07 -18.68
N LEU A 495 -5.27 -40.92 -18.33
CA LEU A 495 -4.56 -39.93 -17.52
C LEU A 495 -4.74 -40.28 -16.04
N SER A 496 -3.65 -40.32 -15.28
CA SER A 496 -3.76 -40.39 -13.83
C SER A 496 -4.45 -39.11 -13.29
N PRO A 497 -5.10 -39.16 -12.11
CA PRO A 497 -5.71 -38.00 -11.47
C PRO A 497 -4.77 -36.79 -11.45
N GLY A 498 -3.52 -37.02 -11.05
CA GLY A 498 -2.48 -35.99 -11.02
C GLY A 498 -2.19 -35.38 -12.40
N ARG A 499 -2.14 -36.20 -13.46
CA ARG A 499 -1.91 -35.69 -14.82
C ARG A 499 -3.10 -34.90 -15.36
N ALA A 500 -4.33 -35.33 -15.06
CA ALA A 500 -5.54 -34.61 -15.42
C ALA A 500 -5.57 -33.22 -14.76
N MET A 501 -5.33 -33.15 -13.44
CA MET A 501 -5.26 -31.89 -12.71
C MET A 501 -4.21 -30.92 -13.28
N ILE A 502 -3.01 -31.41 -13.62
CA ILE A 502 -1.95 -30.58 -14.20
C ILE A 502 -2.33 -30.04 -15.59
N ASN A 503 -3.05 -30.83 -16.40
CA ASN A 503 -3.52 -30.37 -17.70
C ASN A 503 -4.56 -29.27 -17.55
N ASP A 504 -5.51 -29.42 -16.63
CA ASP A 504 -6.54 -28.41 -16.34
C ASP A 504 -5.92 -27.13 -15.77
N LEU A 505 -4.93 -27.26 -14.89
CA LEU A 505 -4.14 -26.14 -14.39
C LEU A 505 -3.50 -25.35 -15.53
N LYS A 506 -2.76 -26.02 -16.43
CA LYS A 506 -2.17 -25.38 -17.60
C LYS A 506 -3.22 -24.70 -18.47
N ALA A 507 -4.36 -25.35 -18.69
CA ALA A 507 -5.44 -24.81 -19.51
C ALA A 507 -6.05 -23.54 -18.90
N HIS A 508 -6.32 -23.53 -17.59
CA HIS A 508 -6.80 -22.34 -16.88
C HIS A 508 -5.78 -21.20 -16.93
N THR A 509 -4.51 -21.48 -16.63
CA THR A 509 -3.46 -20.46 -16.66
C THR A 509 -3.29 -19.86 -18.06
N LEU A 510 -3.23 -20.67 -19.12
CA LEU A 510 -3.11 -20.18 -20.51
C LEU A 510 -4.31 -19.32 -20.93
N ARG A 511 -5.52 -19.71 -20.52
CA ARG A 511 -6.75 -18.95 -20.76
C ARG A 511 -6.69 -17.55 -20.13
N VAL A 512 -6.35 -17.49 -18.84
CA VAL A 512 -6.18 -16.23 -18.10
C VAL A 512 -5.13 -15.35 -18.79
N ARG A 513 -3.97 -15.90 -19.15
CA ARG A 513 -2.92 -15.16 -19.87
C ARG A 513 -3.44 -14.51 -21.15
N GLY A 514 -4.09 -15.30 -22.01
CA GLY A 514 -4.64 -14.79 -23.26
C GLY A 514 -5.68 -13.69 -23.05
N LEU A 515 -6.50 -13.81 -21.99
CA LEU A 515 -7.51 -12.83 -21.63
C LEU A 515 -6.87 -11.52 -21.14
N LEU A 516 -5.88 -11.60 -20.24
CA LEU A 516 -5.15 -10.43 -19.75
C LEU A 516 -4.49 -9.65 -20.89
N VAL A 517 -3.77 -10.35 -21.79
CA VAL A 517 -3.12 -9.71 -22.94
C VAL A 517 -4.14 -8.95 -23.81
N ARG A 518 -5.32 -9.54 -24.07
CA ARG A 518 -6.39 -8.87 -24.84
C ARG A 518 -6.98 -7.66 -24.11
N LEU A 519 -7.30 -7.79 -22.81
CA LEU A 519 -7.85 -6.69 -22.02
C LEU A 519 -6.89 -5.50 -21.98
N PHE A 520 -5.62 -5.75 -21.71
CA PHE A 520 -4.60 -4.71 -21.63
C PHE A 520 -4.22 -4.13 -23.00
N ALA A 521 -4.29 -4.91 -24.09
CA ALA A 521 -4.11 -4.36 -25.44
C ALA A 521 -5.22 -3.35 -25.80
N GLY A 522 -6.47 -3.62 -25.43
CA GLY A 522 -7.60 -2.72 -25.69
C GLY A 522 -7.57 -1.43 -24.85
N LEU A 523 -7.21 -1.54 -23.57
CA LEU A 523 -7.27 -0.44 -22.59
C LEU A 523 -6.19 0.65 -22.76
N PHE A 524 -5.08 0.37 -23.45
CA PHE A 524 -3.94 1.30 -23.62
C PHE A 524 -3.59 1.60 -25.09
N SER A 525 -4.48 1.26 -26.02
CA SER A 525 -4.23 1.38 -27.46
C SER A 525 -4.17 2.82 -28.01
N THR A 526 -4.23 3.85 -27.15
CA THR A 526 -4.11 5.25 -27.57
C THR A 526 -3.28 6.07 -26.58
N GLN A 527 -2.17 6.63 -27.08
CA GLN A 527 -1.20 7.55 -26.45
C GLN A 527 -0.12 6.91 -25.54
N HIS A 528 1.02 6.57 -26.16
CA HIS A 528 2.31 6.50 -25.45
C HIS A 528 2.66 7.90 -24.94
N ALA A 529 3.20 7.99 -23.72
CA ALA A 529 3.86 9.22 -23.31
C ALA A 529 5.12 9.40 -24.19
N PRO A 530 5.53 10.64 -24.53
CA PRO A 530 6.79 10.87 -25.23
C PRO A 530 7.96 10.22 -24.48
N ALA A 531 8.98 9.76 -25.21
CA ALA A 531 10.13 9.04 -24.63
C ALA A 531 10.87 9.89 -23.58
N GLU A 532 10.85 11.21 -23.74
CA GLU A 532 11.41 12.19 -22.82
C GLU A 532 10.69 12.19 -21.47
N SER A 533 9.36 12.06 -21.49
CA SER A 533 8.55 11.93 -20.27
C SER A 533 8.84 10.63 -19.52
N GLU A 534 9.21 9.56 -20.24
CA GLU A 534 9.53 8.27 -19.63
C GLU A 534 10.81 8.30 -18.79
N LEU A 535 11.78 9.16 -19.10
CA LEU A 535 13.00 9.35 -18.30
C LEU A 535 12.70 9.73 -16.83
N VAL A 536 11.61 10.47 -16.63
CA VAL A 536 11.14 10.91 -15.31
C VAL A 536 10.23 9.87 -14.68
N LEU A 537 9.35 9.24 -15.48
CA LEU A 537 8.28 8.38 -14.98
C LEU A 537 8.74 6.96 -14.64
N ASP A 538 9.77 6.46 -15.33
CA ASP A 538 10.33 5.15 -15.06
C ASP A 538 11.17 5.19 -13.76
N PRO A 539 10.93 4.31 -12.77
CA PRO A 539 11.81 4.20 -11.60
C PRO A 539 13.21 3.71 -11.96
N ASP A 540 13.37 2.90 -13.01
CA ASP A 540 14.64 2.30 -13.44
C ASP A 540 14.79 2.38 -14.99
N PRO A 541 14.88 3.59 -15.56
CA PRO A 541 15.01 3.77 -16.99
C PRO A 541 16.32 3.18 -17.50
N ASN A 542 16.27 2.47 -18.63
CA ASN A 542 17.47 1.92 -19.26
C ASN A 542 18.46 3.05 -19.59
N GLU A 543 19.59 3.07 -18.87
CA GLU A 543 20.58 4.14 -18.95
C GLU A 543 21.17 4.29 -20.37
N GLU A 544 21.36 3.19 -21.10
CA GLU A 544 21.88 3.26 -22.47
C GLU A 544 20.89 3.92 -23.43
N GLU A 545 19.60 3.63 -23.29
CA GLU A 545 18.54 4.22 -24.12
C GLU A 545 18.32 5.69 -23.75
N ALA A 546 18.35 6.00 -22.46
CA ALA A 546 18.26 7.37 -21.97
C ALA A 546 19.40 8.25 -22.48
N ARG A 547 20.65 7.75 -22.42
CA ARG A 547 21.82 8.45 -22.98
C ARG A 547 21.70 8.66 -24.48
N ARG A 548 21.21 7.66 -25.24
CA ARG A 548 20.96 7.79 -26.69
C ARG A 548 19.87 8.83 -27.00
N LEU A 549 18.83 8.91 -26.18
CA LEU A 549 17.77 9.92 -26.31
C LEU A 549 18.33 11.32 -26.04
N LEU A 550 19.01 11.51 -24.90
CA LEU A 550 19.59 12.80 -24.50
C LEU A 550 20.64 13.29 -25.51
N ALA A 551 21.47 12.40 -26.08
CA ALA A 551 22.43 12.77 -27.11
C ALA A 551 21.78 13.47 -28.33
N ARG A 552 20.50 13.20 -28.64
CA ARG A 552 19.77 13.87 -29.74
C ARG A 552 19.51 15.35 -29.48
N TYR A 553 19.53 15.76 -28.22
CA TYR A 553 19.36 17.16 -27.79
C TYR A 553 20.68 17.93 -27.70
N GLY A 554 21.82 17.33 -28.07
CA GLY A 554 23.10 18.05 -28.16
C GLY A 554 23.89 18.15 -26.85
N PHE A 555 23.53 17.39 -25.81
CA PHE A 555 24.33 17.28 -24.58
C PHE A 555 25.72 16.69 -24.87
N LYS A 556 26.78 17.38 -24.41
CA LYS A 556 28.18 16.95 -24.52
C LYS A 556 28.47 15.77 -23.59
N ASP A 557 27.84 15.74 -22.42
CA ASP A 557 27.89 14.63 -21.47
C ASP A 557 26.47 14.07 -21.19
N PRO A 558 25.96 13.17 -22.05
CA PRO A 558 24.66 12.54 -21.85
C PRO A 558 24.54 11.75 -20.54
N ALA A 559 25.65 11.31 -19.95
CA ALA A 559 25.65 10.61 -18.67
C ALA A 559 25.41 11.59 -17.50
N LEU A 560 26.04 12.77 -17.53
CA LEU A 560 25.73 13.85 -16.61
C LEU A 560 24.28 14.34 -16.78
N ALA A 561 23.82 14.54 -18.02
CA ALA A 561 22.45 14.96 -18.29
C ALA A 561 21.42 13.96 -17.74
N PHE A 562 21.68 12.65 -17.91
CA PHE A 562 20.83 11.60 -17.34
C PHE A 562 20.80 11.67 -15.81
N ARG A 563 21.96 11.85 -15.15
CA ARG A 563 22.02 12.03 -13.69
C ARG A 563 21.24 13.25 -13.22
N LEU A 564 21.37 14.40 -13.89
CA LEU A 564 20.61 15.61 -13.55
C LEU A 564 19.09 15.42 -13.73
N VAL A 565 18.67 14.72 -14.78
CA VAL A 565 17.24 14.34 -14.96
C VAL A 565 16.76 13.42 -13.84
N ARG A 566 17.62 12.50 -13.36
CA ARG A 566 17.31 11.67 -12.18
C ARG A 566 17.23 12.47 -10.91
N GLU A 567 18.17 13.39 -10.66
CA GLU A 567 18.16 14.28 -9.50
C GLU A 567 16.92 15.18 -9.47
N LEU A 568 16.46 15.65 -10.63
CA LEU A 568 15.18 16.34 -10.78
C LEU A 568 13.98 15.43 -10.47
N ALA A 569 14.07 14.12 -10.76
CA ALA A 569 12.99 13.15 -10.67
C ALA A 569 12.94 12.35 -9.34
N GLU A 570 13.98 12.46 -8.49
CA GLU A 570 14.17 11.66 -7.28
C GLU A 570 14.10 12.48 -5.98
N GLU A 571 13.73 11.80 -4.90
CA GLU A 571 13.71 12.38 -3.55
C GLU A 571 15.10 12.25 -2.90
N THR A 572 15.76 13.39 -2.66
CA THR A 572 16.96 13.46 -1.81
C THR A 572 16.60 13.93 -0.37
N PRO A 573 17.45 13.69 0.64
CA PRO A 573 17.22 14.17 2.01
C PRO A 573 16.99 15.68 2.13
N GLU A 574 17.53 16.46 1.18
CA GLU A 574 17.39 17.91 1.04
C GLU A 574 16.10 18.30 0.27
N ASN A 575 15.43 17.35 -0.38
CA ASN A 575 14.31 17.54 -1.32
C ASN A 575 13.02 16.80 -0.89
N ARG A 576 12.78 16.70 0.43
CA ARG A 576 11.68 15.93 1.05
C ARG A 576 10.24 16.37 0.69
N LEU A 577 10.07 17.42 -0.10
CA LEU A 577 8.77 17.96 -0.55
C LEU A 577 8.46 17.58 -2.01
N PHE A 578 9.31 16.78 -2.67
CA PHE A 578 9.08 16.24 -4.00
C PHE A 578 8.09 15.08 -3.94
N GLY A 579 6.81 15.33 -4.25
CA GLY A 579 5.76 14.30 -4.26
C GLY A 579 5.37 13.81 -5.66
N PRO A 580 4.47 12.81 -5.77
CA PRO A 580 3.98 12.27 -7.04
C PRO A 580 3.40 13.34 -8.01
N ARG A 581 2.85 14.44 -7.46
CA ARG A 581 2.36 15.60 -8.23
C ARG A 581 3.51 16.37 -8.91
N ALA A 582 4.64 16.57 -8.23
CA ALA A 582 5.82 17.23 -8.80
C ALA A 582 6.40 16.42 -9.95
N ARG A 583 6.57 15.11 -9.75
CA ARG A 583 7.06 14.17 -10.76
C ARG A 583 6.16 14.12 -12.00
N LYS A 584 4.84 14.24 -11.81
CA LYS A 584 3.85 14.31 -12.89
C LYS A 584 4.03 15.56 -13.76
N TYR A 585 4.18 16.74 -13.16
CA TYR A 585 4.38 17.98 -13.93
C TYR A 585 5.76 18.02 -14.59
N LEU A 586 6.79 17.55 -13.88
CA LEU A 586 8.13 17.40 -14.45
C LEU A 586 8.12 16.49 -15.69
N ALA A 587 7.44 15.34 -15.63
CA ALA A 587 7.31 14.44 -16.78
C ALA A 587 6.54 15.10 -17.94
N SER A 588 5.50 15.88 -17.64
CA SER A 588 4.70 16.59 -18.63
C SER A 588 5.50 17.69 -19.35
N MET A 589 6.36 18.41 -18.64
CA MET A 589 7.19 19.46 -19.23
C MET A 589 8.49 18.93 -19.85
N MET A 590 8.92 17.70 -19.51
CA MET A 590 10.23 17.18 -19.90
C MET A 590 10.52 17.28 -21.42
N PRO A 591 9.58 16.98 -22.34
CA PRO A 591 9.81 17.19 -23.76
C PRO A 591 10.13 18.64 -24.12
N ALA A 592 9.39 19.59 -23.54
CA ALA A 592 9.59 21.03 -23.78
C ALA A 592 10.88 21.53 -23.12
N LEU A 593 11.21 21.04 -21.92
CA LEU A 593 12.46 21.36 -21.23
C LEU A 593 13.67 20.88 -22.03
N LEU A 594 13.69 19.61 -22.47
CA LEU A 594 14.80 19.08 -23.28
C LEU A 594 14.91 19.79 -24.63
N ASP A 595 13.80 20.05 -25.32
CA ASP A 595 13.80 20.83 -26.57
C ASP A 595 14.32 22.26 -26.36
N PHE A 596 13.95 22.92 -25.26
CA PHE A 596 14.48 24.24 -24.91
C PHE A 596 15.98 24.17 -24.63
N THR A 597 16.41 23.28 -23.72
CA THR A 597 17.82 23.14 -23.35
C THR A 597 18.71 22.79 -24.54
N GLY A 598 18.25 21.93 -25.46
CA GLY A 598 19.01 21.55 -26.64
C GLY A 598 19.20 22.68 -27.65
N LYS A 599 18.40 23.76 -27.56
CA LYS A 599 18.53 24.96 -28.40
C LYS A 599 19.43 26.04 -27.78
N THR A 600 19.91 25.86 -26.56
CA THR A 600 20.79 26.84 -25.92
C THR A 600 22.25 26.66 -26.34
N PRO A 601 23.11 27.70 -26.17
CA PRO A 601 24.53 27.60 -26.52
C PRO A 601 25.31 26.54 -25.73
N ASP A 602 24.86 26.22 -24.52
CA ASP A 602 25.43 25.15 -23.69
C ASP A 602 24.29 24.39 -22.95
N PRO A 603 23.79 23.29 -23.53
CA PRO A 603 22.70 22.49 -22.98
C PRO A 603 23.05 21.90 -21.59
N ASP A 604 24.27 21.40 -21.42
CA ASP A 604 24.75 20.81 -20.16
C ASP A 604 24.74 21.85 -19.03
N PHE A 605 25.28 23.05 -19.28
CA PHE A 605 25.25 24.16 -18.31
C PHE A 605 23.82 24.61 -17.98
N THR A 606 22.94 24.66 -18.99
CA THR A 606 21.54 25.05 -18.82
C THR A 606 20.79 24.09 -17.90
N LEU A 607 20.87 22.79 -18.18
CA LEU A 607 20.20 21.77 -17.38
C LEU A 607 20.75 21.72 -15.95
N MET A 608 22.07 21.87 -15.79
CA MET A 608 22.70 21.93 -14.46
C MET A 608 22.22 23.14 -13.64
N ASN A 609 22.11 24.33 -14.23
CA ASN A 609 21.59 25.49 -13.49
C ASN A 609 20.09 25.36 -13.20
N PHE A 610 19.31 24.77 -14.13
CA PHE A 610 17.89 24.51 -13.91
C PHE A 610 17.66 23.53 -12.76
N GLU A 611 18.43 22.43 -12.72
CA GLU A 611 18.48 21.53 -11.56
C GLU A 611 18.86 22.31 -10.30
N ARG A 612 19.94 23.11 -10.32
CA ARG A 612 20.40 23.82 -9.12
C ARG A 612 19.37 24.81 -8.55
N ILE A 613 18.66 25.55 -9.42
CA ILE A 613 17.59 26.47 -9.01
C ILE A 613 16.45 25.68 -8.39
N THR A 614 15.99 24.65 -9.11
CA THR A 614 14.86 23.84 -8.66
C THR A 614 15.22 23.08 -7.39
N SER A 615 16.45 22.59 -7.23
CA SER A 615 16.93 21.79 -6.11
C SER A 615 16.75 22.50 -4.76
N ARG A 616 16.86 23.83 -4.75
CA ARG A 616 16.76 24.70 -3.57
C ARG A 616 15.34 25.16 -3.22
N LEU A 617 14.34 24.88 -4.06
CA LEU A 617 12.96 25.30 -3.80
C LEU A 617 12.24 24.37 -2.84
N GLY A 618 11.54 24.95 -1.86
CA GLY A 618 10.66 24.19 -0.97
C GLY A 618 9.40 23.68 -1.68
N ALA A 619 8.85 24.45 -2.63
CA ALA A 619 7.59 24.15 -3.30
C ALA A 619 7.75 23.89 -4.81
N LYS A 620 8.72 23.07 -5.23
CA LYS A 620 9.01 22.75 -6.65
C LYS A 620 7.79 22.34 -7.46
N THR A 621 6.82 21.68 -6.82
CA THR A 621 5.56 21.29 -7.44
C THR A 621 4.84 22.46 -8.10
N MET A 622 4.83 23.64 -7.47
CA MET A 622 4.16 24.85 -7.98
C MET A 622 4.90 25.41 -9.20
N LEU A 623 6.23 25.48 -9.15
CA LEU A 623 7.03 25.88 -10.30
C LEU A 623 6.84 24.90 -11.47
N PHE A 624 6.86 23.61 -11.19
CA PHE A 624 6.66 22.59 -12.23
C PHE A 624 5.26 22.63 -12.84
N GLU A 625 4.25 22.84 -12.01
CA GLU A 625 2.87 23.04 -12.45
C GLU A 625 2.76 24.26 -13.37
N LEU A 626 3.29 25.40 -12.94
CA LEU A 626 3.31 26.63 -13.73
C LEU A 626 4.04 26.46 -15.06
N VAL A 627 5.23 25.86 -15.06
CA VAL A 627 6.04 25.64 -16.27
C VAL A 627 5.35 24.66 -17.24
N ALA A 628 4.62 23.68 -16.70
CA ALA A 628 3.84 22.75 -17.51
C ALA A 628 2.58 23.41 -18.11
N GLU A 629 1.98 24.39 -17.43
CA GLU A 629 0.76 25.08 -17.87
C GLU A 629 1.03 26.31 -18.76
N ASP A 630 2.16 27.01 -18.54
CA ASP A 630 2.55 28.22 -19.27
C ASP A 630 3.94 28.10 -19.92
N PRO A 631 4.02 27.92 -21.25
CA PRO A 631 5.30 27.86 -21.97
C PRO A 631 6.21 29.09 -21.76
N ARG A 632 5.64 30.25 -21.39
CA ARG A 632 6.43 31.47 -21.10
C ARG A 632 7.22 31.34 -19.81
N ALA A 633 6.71 30.60 -18.82
CA ALA A 633 7.43 30.36 -17.58
C ALA A 633 8.70 29.53 -17.84
N LEU A 634 8.62 28.51 -18.72
CA LEU A 634 9.80 27.77 -19.16
C LEU A 634 10.84 28.70 -19.80
N ALA A 635 10.39 29.61 -20.68
CA ALA A 635 11.30 30.55 -21.34
C ALA A 635 12.00 31.47 -20.33
N VAL A 636 11.30 31.95 -19.31
CA VAL A 636 11.88 32.85 -18.29
C VAL A 636 12.92 32.12 -17.44
N PHE A 637 12.56 31.02 -16.79
CA PHE A 637 13.49 30.27 -15.93
C PHE A 637 14.58 29.59 -16.75
N GLY A 638 14.24 29.09 -17.93
CA GLY A 638 15.18 28.51 -18.88
C GLY A 638 16.22 29.52 -19.37
N ASN A 639 15.82 30.76 -19.70
CA ASN A 639 16.77 31.81 -20.11
C ASN A 639 17.69 32.23 -18.97
N ILE A 640 17.18 32.34 -17.73
CA ILE A 640 18.02 32.61 -16.55
C ILE A 640 19.06 31.49 -16.37
N ALA A 641 18.61 30.23 -16.43
CA ALA A 641 19.48 29.06 -16.29
C ALA A 641 20.51 28.95 -17.42
N ALA A 642 20.13 29.30 -18.65
CA ALA A 642 20.98 29.21 -19.83
C ALA A 642 22.03 30.33 -19.90
N GLN A 643 21.66 31.55 -19.53
CA GLN A 643 22.44 32.75 -19.87
C GLN A 643 23.13 33.40 -18.66
N SER A 644 22.70 33.15 -17.42
CA SER A 644 23.29 33.83 -16.25
C SER A 644 23.45 32.94 -15.02
N ARG A 645 24.73 32.62 -14.72
CA ARG A 645 25.11 31.98 -13.44
C ARG A 645 24.74 32.86 -12.25
N TRP A 646 24.95 34.17 -12.36
CA TRP A 646 24.76 35.09 -11.24
C TRP A 646 23.27 35.24 -10.86
N LEU A 647 22.37 35.37 -11.83
CA LEU A 647 20.92 35.38 -11.56
C LEU A 647 20.45 34.03 -11.01
N SER A 648 20.98 32.93 -11.54
CA SER A 648 20.73 31.59 -10.99
C SER A 648 21.17 31.49 -9.52
N ASP A 649 22.32 32.08 -9.16
CA ASP A 649 22.84 32.11 -7.79
C ASP A 649 22.03 33.01 -6.84
N ILE A 650 21.34 34.05 -7.34
CA ILE A 650 20.36 34.82 -6.55
C ILE A 650 19.19 33.90 -6.18
N LEU A 651 18.58 33.21 -7.16
CA LEU A 651 17.46 32.29 -6.91
C LEU A 651 17.85 31.13 -6.00
N CYS A 652 19.08 30.61 -6.11
CA CYS A 652 19.57 29.54 -5.24
C CYS A 652 19.77 30.00 -3.79
N ARG A 653 20.22 31.24 -3.58
CA ARG A 653 20.41 31.81 -2.23
C ARG A 653 19.08 32.18 -1.57
N ARG A 654 18.10 32.58 -2.36
CA ARG A 654 16.79 33.03 -1.89
C ARG A 654 15.65 32.37 -2.66
N PRO A 655 15.30 31.13 -2.30
CA PRO A 655 14.28 30.37 -3.03
C PRO A 655 12.89 31.01 -3.02
N GLY A 656 12.52 31.74 -1.95
CA GLY A 656 11.22 32.40 -1.88
C GLY A 656 11.02 33.54 -2.89
N LEU A 657 12.09 34.03 -3.52
CA LEU A 657 11.98 34.97 -4.63
C LEU A 657 11.31 34.32 -5.84
N VAL A 658 11.39 33.00 -6.00
CA VAL A 658 10.73 32.30 -7.11
C VAL A 658 9.22 32.45 -7.02
N ASP A 659 8.62 32.37 -5.84
CA ASP A 659 7.16 32.52 -5.67
C ASP A 659 6.71 33.94 -6.04
N GLU A 660 7.41 34.96 -5.54
CA GLU A 660 7.14 36.37 -5.88
C GLU A 660 7.39 36.65 -7.37
N PHE A 661 8.39 36.01 -7.96
CA PHE A 661 8.70 36.14 -9.38
C PHE A 661 7.63 35.48 -10.24
N ILE A 662 7.14 34.30 -9.84
CA ILE A 662 6.04 33.55 -10.48
C ILE A 662 4.76 34.40 -10.50
N ASP A 663 4.36 34.94 -9.34
CA ASP A 663 3.13 35.73 -9.20
C ASP A 663 3.15 36.99 -10.08
N ASN A 664 4.35 37.53 -10.34
CA ASN A 664 4.54 38.75 -11.12
C ASN A 664 5.02 38.53 -12.57
N LEU A 665 5.13 37.29 -13.05
CA LEU A 665 5.63 36.96 -14.40
C LEU A 665 4.91 37.74 -15.53
N GLN A 666 3.63 38.07 -15.33
CA GLN A 666 2.80 38.80 -16.30
C GLN A 666 2.70 40.30 -16.03
N THR A 667 3.08 40.75 -14.84
CA THR A 667 2.94 42.14 -14.37
C THR A 667 4.26 42.88 -14.26
N PHE A 668 5.40 42.22 -14.52
CA PHE A 668 6.69 42.89 -14.58
C PHE A 668 6.65 44.02 -15.60
N THR A 669 6.59 45.24 -15.07
CA THR A 669 6.80 46.48 -15.79
C THR A 669 8.04 47.15 -15.23
N ARG A 670 8.63 48.07 -15.99
CA ARG A 670 9.62 48.98 -15.40
C ARG A 670 8.96 49.77 -14.28
N LEU A 671 9.63 49.84 -13.14
CA LEU A 671 9.23 50.68 -12.02
C LEU A 671 9.93 52.03 -12.17
N ASP A 672 9.18 53.11 -11.99
CA ASP A 672 9.80 54.40 -11.76
C ASP A 672 10.38 54.48 -10.33
N GLN A 673 11.22 55.47 -10.10
CA GLN A 673 11.91 55.65 -8.83
C GLN A 673 10.94 55.85 -7.65
N GLU A 674 9.81 56.53 -7.85
CA GLU A 674 8.82 56.79 -6.81
C GLU A 674 8.09 55.51 -6.38
N ARG A 675 7.72 54.67 -7.34
CA ARG A 675 7.07 53.40 -7.06
C ARG A 675 8.02 52.42 -6.39
N LEU A 676 9.28 52.35 -6.84
CA LEU A 676 10.28 51.50 -6.19
C LEU A 676 10.50 51.92 -4.73
N ARG A 677 10.55 53.23 -4.45
CA ARG A 677 10.60 53.76 -3.07
C ARG A 677 9.39 53.31 -2.27
N ALA A 678 8.18 53.48 -2.80
CA ALA A 678 6.95 53.11 -2.11
C ALA A 678 6.90 51.61 -1.76
N GLU A 679 7.27 50.74 -2.71
CA GLU A 679 7.32 49.29 -2.52
C GLU A 679 8.37 48.90 -1.47
N LEU A 680 9.57 49.50 -1.52
CA LEU A 680 10.61 49.26 -0.53
C LEU A 680 10.19 49.75 0.87
N SER A 681 9.64 50.95 0.99
CA SER A 681 9.15 51.49 2.27
C SER A 681 8.08 50.60 2.89
N ALA A 682 7.12 50.12 2.09
CA ALA A 682 6.10 49.19 2.56
C ALA A 682 6.71 47.87 3.07
N ARG A 683 7.71 47.33 2.36
CA ARG A 683 8.41 46.09 2.74
C ARG A 683 9.22 46.26 4.02
N VAL A 684 9.93 47.38 4.16
CA VAL A 684 10.69 47.71 5.37
C VAL A 684 9.76 47.86 6.58
N LEU A 685 8.61 48.51 6.43
CA LEU A 685 7.62 48.65 7.51
C LEU A 685 7.00 47.31 7.93
N ALA A 686 6.84 46.37 7.00
CA ALA A 686 6.27 45.06 7.26
C ALA A 686 7.28 44.04 7.80
N SER A 687 8.59 44.32 7.71
CA SER A 687 9.64 43.38 8.09
C SER A 687 10.15 43.61 9.52
N ALA A 688 10.43 42.51 10.23
CA ALA A 688 11.14 42.54 11.51
C ALA A 688 12.66 42.73 11.32
N ASP A 689 13.19 42.33 10.17
CA ASP A 689 14.59 42.50 9.77
C ASP A 689 14.67 43.42 8.55
N VAL A 690 15.13 44.65 8.79
CA VAL A 690 15.23 45.67 7.75
C VAL A 690 16.34 45.35 6.76
N LEU A 691 17.45 44.74 7.21
CA LEU A 691 18.56 44.37 6.32
C LEU A 691 18.11 43.30 5.33
N ASP A 692 17.40 42.28 5.80
CA ASP A 692 16.86 41.27 4.88
C ASP A 692 15.85 41.87 3.91
N ALA A 693 14.99 42.80 4.35
CA ALA A 693 14.04 43.50 3.48
C ALA A 693 14.72 44.33 2.37
N LEU A 694 15.79 45.07 2.71
CA LEU A 694 16.59 45.83 1.74
C LEU A 694 17.23 44.91 0.72
N TYR A 695 17.90 43.86 1.19
CA TYR A 695 18.54 42.89 0.33
C TYR A 695 17.52 42.13 -0.54
N TRP A 696 16.34 41.81 -0.01
CA TRP A 696 15.28 41.13 -0.74
C TRP A 696 14.76 42.01 -1.88
N GLN A 697 14.45 43.29 -1.61
CA GLN A 697 14.04 44.23 -2.66
C GLN A 697 15.10 44.38 -3.75
N ARG A 698 16.38 44.53 -3.35
CA ARG A 698 17.49 44.59 -4.30
C ARG A 698 17.49 43.38 -5.21
N ASP A 699 17.40 42.17 -4.65
CA ASP A 699 17.49 40.94 -5.43
C ASP A 699 16.27 40.74 -6.36
N VAL A 700 15.06 41.13 -5.94
CA VAL A 700 13.86 41.16 -6.80
C VAL A 700 14.11 42.05 -8.03
N GLU A 701 14.59 43.28 -7.81
CA GLU A 701 14.84 44.22 -8.90
C GLU A 701 15.98 43.80 -9.81
N LEU A 702 17.05 43.24 -9.25
CA LEU A 702 18.17 42.71 -10.05
C LEU A 702 17.74 41.53 -10.92
N LEU A 703 16.86 40.66 -10.42
CA LEU A 703 16.25 39.58 -11.22
C LEU A 703 15.37 40.14 -12.34
N ARG A 704 14.54 41.15 -12.06
CA ARG A 704 13.69 41.80 -13.06
C ARG A 704 14.52 42.48 -14.16
N ILE A 705 15.48 43.32 -13.78
CA ILE A 705 16.37 44.03 -14.70
C ILE A 705 17.18 43.01 -15.51
N GLY A 706 17.77 42.01 -14.85
CA GLY A 706 18.51 40.92 -15.49
C GLY A 706 17.68 40.14 -16.51
N LEU A 707 16.42 39.83 -16.21
CA LEU A 707 15.54 39.16 -17.16
C LEU A 707 15.26 40.02 -18.39
N PHE A 708 15.04 41.33 -18.21
CA PHE A 708 14.80 42.25 -19.33
C PHE A 708 16.04 42.48 -20.19
N ASP A 709 17.22 42.51 -19.57
CA ASP A 709 18.51 42.59 -20.26
C ASP A 709 18.75 41.34 -21.10
N ILE A 710 18.63 40.14 -20.50
CA ILE A 710 18.80 38.83 -21.17
C ILE A 710 17.76 38.62 -22.29
N SER A 711 16.55 39.14 -22.12
CA SER A 711 15.49 39.04 -23.12
C SER A 711 15.53 40.15 -24.17
N GLU A 712 16.58 40.99 -24.17
CA GLU A 712 16.78 42.14 -25.06
C GLU A 712 15.58 43.12 -25.07
N ARG A 713 14.85 43.22 -23.95
CA ARG A 713 13.69 44.11 -23.79
C ARG A 713 14.09 45.52 -23.37
N THR A 714 15.29 45.70 -22.83
CA THR A 714 15.82 46.98 -22.36
C THR A 714 17.19 47.25 -22.98
N PRO A 715 17.37 48.38 -23.68
CA PRO A 715 18.69 48.80 -24.16
C PRO A 715 19.68 49.04 -23.01
N LEU A 716 20.95 48.70 -23.22
CA LEU A 716 22.03 48.81 -22.22
C LEU A 716 22.06 50.16 -21.45
N PRO A 717 21.94 51.36 -22.09
CA PRO A 717 21.95 52.61 -21.34
C PRO A 717 20.80 52.76 -20.33
N GLU A 718 19.67 52.13 -20.61
CA GLU A 718 18.51 52.11 -19.72
C GLU A 718 18.70 51.07 -18.61
N THR A 719 19.27 49.90 -18.91
CA THR A 719 19.66 48.89 -17.91
C THR A 719 20.60 49.50 -16.86
N LEU A 720 21.66 50.21 -17.29
CA LEU A 720 22.61 50.87 -16.38
C LEU A 720 21.92 51.93 -15.51
N ARG A 721 20.96 52.66 -16.07
CA ARG A 721 20.18 53.66 -15.32
C ARG A 721 19.26 53.01 -14.29
N GLU A 722 18.58 51.93 -14.63
CA GLU A 722 17.74 51.17 -13.68
C GLU A 722 18.58 50.62 -12.52
N LEU A 723 19.78 50.11 -12.79
CA LEU A 723 20.71 49.68 -11.73
C LEU A 723 21.10 50.82 -10.79
N CYS A 724 21.32 52.02 -11.32
CA CYS A 724 21.55 53.22 -10.50
C CYS A 724 20.33 53.58 -9.64
N VAL A 725 19.11 53.55 -10.21
CA VAL A 725 17.88 53.84 -9.46
C VAL A 725 17.70 52.85 -8.31
N VAL A 726 17.93 51.55 -8.52
CA VAL A 726 17.86 50.54 -7.46
C VAL A 726 18.89 50.82 -6.37
N ALA A 727 20.13 51.12 -6.74
CA ALA A 727 21.18 51.44 -5.78
C ALA A 727 20.85 52.70 -4.96
N GLU A 728 20.36 53.76 -5.60
CA GLU A 728 19.97 55.01 -4.93
C GLU A 728 18.82 54.77 -3.94
N VAL A 729 17.76 54.05 -4.34
CA VAL A 729 16.60 53.80 -3.48
C VAL A 729 16.93 52.91 -2.28
N VAL A 730 17.73 51.86 -2.50
CA VAL A 730 18.18 50.99 -1.40
C VAL A 730 19.11 51.74 -0.45
N LEU A 731 20.02 52.56 -0.98
CA LEU A 731 20.93 53.39 -0.19
C LEU A 731 20.17 54.42 0.65
N GLU A 732 19.19 55.10 0.07
CA GLU A 732 18.32 56.07 0.76
C GLU A 732 17.63 55.40 1.95
N ALA A 733 17.01 54.24 1.75
CA ALA A 733 16.35 53.49 2.81
C ALA A 733 17.32 52.99 3.91
N ALA A 734 18.54 52.59 3.53
CA ALA A 734 19.59 52.18 4.48
C ALA A 734 20.06 53.36 5.36
N ILE A 735 20.25 54.55 4.76
CA ILE A 735 20.62 55.77 5.48
C ILE A 735 19.50 56.20 6.44
N GLU A 736 18.25 56.19 5.97
CA GLU A 736 17.10 56.50 6.82
C GLU A 736 17.02 55.56 8.03
N GLN A 737 17.27 54.27 7.82
CA GLN A 737 17.28 53.30 8.91
C GLN A 737 18.42 53.57 9.90
N ALA A 738 19.64 53.83 9.41
CA ALA A 738 20.77 54.17 10.25
C ALA A 738 20.52 55.44 11.08
N LEU A 739 19.90 56.46 10.48
CA LEU A 739 19.47 57.69 11.16
C LEU A 739 18.42 57.42 12.24
N ARG A 740 17.41 56.58 11.96
CA ARG A 740 16.39 56.21 12.96
C ARG A 740 16.99 55.48 14.15
N GLU A 741 17.91 54.55 13.91
CA GLU A 741 18.51 53.72 14.96
C GLU A 741 19.46 54.53 15.85
N GLU A 742 20.38 55.29 15.26
CA GLU A 742 21.27 56.15 16.05
C GLU A 742 20.50 57.32 16.69
N GLY A 743 19.45 57.84 16.03
CA GLY A 743 18.55 58.85 16.59
C GLY A 743 17.80 58.35 17.83
N ARG A 744 17.25 57.12 17.79
CA ARG A 744 16.65 56.46 18.96
C ARG A 744 17.65 56.29 20.10
N ARG A 745 18.89 55.91 19.78
CA ARG A 745 19.96 55.73 20.77
C ARG A 745 20.28 57.02 21.54
N GLU A 746 20.12 58.16 20.89
CA GLU A 746 20.37 59.49 21.49
C GLU A 746 19.11 60.26 21.90
N ALA A 747 17.93 59.63 21.79
CA ALA A 747 16.62 60.25 22.05
C ALA A 747 16.36 61.52 21.20
N LEU A 748 16.81 61.54 19.95
CA LEU A 748 16.66 62.65 19.00
C LEU A 748 15.59 62.33 17.93
N PRO A 749 14.79 63.33 17.49
CA PRO A 749 13.83 63.16 16.41
C PRO A 749 14.55 62.98 15.06
N GLY A 750 14.37 61.81 14.42
CA GLY A 750 15.12 61.40 13.22
C GLY A 750 14.90 62.25 11.95
N ALA A 751 13.76 62.94 11.80
CA ALA A 751 13.44 63.67 10.58
C ALA A 751 14.33 64.92 10.36
N ALA A 752 14.53 65.73 11.40
CA ALA A 752 15.39 66.92 11.34
C ALA A 752 16.89 66.57 11.19
N LEU A 753 17.28 65.35 11.58
CA LEU A 753 18.65 64.84 11.45
C LEU A 753 19.00 64.41 10.02
N GLY A 754 18.01 64.01 9.23
CA GLY A 754 18.18 63.59 7.84
C GLY A 754 18.41 64.76 6.88
N GLU A 755 17.73 65.89 7.11
CA GLU A 755 17.87 67.10 6.26
C GLU A 755 19.27 67.71 6.29
N ALA A 756 20.02 67.43 7.35
CA ALA A 756 21.39 67.87 7.54
C ALA A 756 22.45 66.91 6.97
N LEU A 757 22.07 65.77 6.36
CA LEU A 757 22.98 64.78 5.79
C LEU A 757 22.78 64.66 4.27
N CYS A 758 23.88 64.73 3.51
CA CYS A 758 23.93 64.50 2.07
C CYS A 758 24.94 63.40 1.76
N VAL A 759 24.56 62.46 0.90
CA VAL A 759 25.46 61.40 0.42
C VAL A 759 25.73 61.62 -1.07
N VAL A 760 26.99 61.86 -1.38
CA VAL A 760 27.45 62.11 -2.75
C VAL A 760 27.95 60.81 -3.35
N GLY A 761 27.25 60.34 -4.38
CA GLY A 761 27.68 59.21 -5.20
C GLY A 761 28.79 59.62 -6.16
N MET A 762 29.92 58.94 -6.09
CA MET A 762 31.09 59.13 -6.94
C MET A 762 31.22 57.99 -7.95
N GLY A 763 32.26 58.02 -8.79
CA GLY A 763 32.59 56.92 -9.69
C GLY A 763 31.45 56.54 -10.65
N LYS A 764 31.10 55.25 -10.68
CA LYS A 764 30.05 54.72 -11.56
C LYS A 764 28.64 55.13 -11.15
N LEU A 765 28.39 55.32 -9.85
CA LEU A 765 27.11 55.83 -9.35
C LEU A 765 26.94 57.29 -9.78
N GLY A 766 27.96 58.13 -9.57
CA GLY A 766 27.94 59.55 -9.96
C GLY A 766 27.82 59.76 -11.48
N SER A 767 28.37 58.85 -12.28
CA SER A 767 28.24 58.87 -13.74
C SER A 767 27.01 58.12 -14.29
N ARG A 768 26.14 57.60 -13.41
CA ARG A 768 24.93 56.84 -13.76
C ARG A 768 25.17 55.64 -14.69
N ALA A 769 26.24 54.90 -14.42
CA ALA A 769 26.72 53.80 -15.23
C ALA A 769 27.03 52.53 -14.40
N LEU A 770 26.24 52.25 -13.35
CA LEU A 770 26.41 51.03 -12.55
C LEU A 770 26.13 49.77 -13.40
N ASN A 771 27.00 48.78 -13.24
CA ASN A 771 26.76 47.42 -13.70
C ASN A 771 26.44 46.49 -12.52
N TYR A 772 26.04 45.25 -12.79
CA TYR A 772 25.59 44.28 -11.77
C TYR A 772 26.60 43.99 -10.64
N ALA A 773 27.89 44.23 -10.85
CA ALA A 773 28.96 43.97 -9.89
C ALA A 773 29.72 45.24 -9.48
N SER A 774 29.08 46.41 -9.62
CA SER A 774 29.72 47.68 -9.26
C SER A 774 29.62 47.96 -7.77
N ASP A 775 30.73 48.41 -7.19
CA ASP A 775 30.77 48.99 -5.86
C ASP A 775 30.14 50.39 -5.84
N LEU A 776 29.73 50.85 -4.65
CA LEU A 776 29.21 52.20 -4.44
C LEU A 776 30.29 53.08 -3.82
N ASP A 777 30.82 54.02 -4.60
CA ASP A 777 31.76 55.04 -4.12
C ASP A 777 30.97 56.19 -3.48
N LEU A 778 31.00 56.32 -2.15
CA LEU A 778 30.15 57.27 -1.41
C LEU A 778 30.98 58.25 -0.57
N VAL A 779 30.54 59.52 -0.54
CA VAL A 779 31.04 60.55 0.38
C VAL A 779 29.88 61.12 1.20
N PHE A 780 29.98 61.05 2.53
CA PHE A 780 28.98 61.58 3.45
C PHE A 780 29.37 63.00 3.87
N ILE A 781 28.47 63.96 3.65
CA ILE A 781 28.62 65.38 3.99
C ILE A 781 27.47 65.76 4.91
N TYR A 782 27.73 66.49 5.99
CA TYR A 782 26.66 66.98 6.87
C TYR A 782 26.83 68.46 7.18
N ASP A 783 25.71 69.14 7.44
CA ASP A 783 25.66 70.52 7.91
C ASP A 783 25.29 70.56 9.41
N THR A 784 25.84 71.53 10.13
CA THR A 784 25.48 71.79 11.53
C THR A 784 24.60 73.04 11.68
N ALA A 785 24.40 73.80 10.60
CA ALA A 785 23.50 74.94 10.59
C ALA A 785 22.05 74.49 10.81
N GLY A 786 21.44 74.95 11.90
CA GLY A 786 20.05 74.60 12.26
C GLY A 786 19.90 73.40 13.20
N LEU A 787 20.99 72.72 13.57
CA LEU A 787 20.96 71.69 14.62
C LEU A 787 20.95 72.31 16.03
N ASP A 788 20.35 71.59 16.98
CA ASP A 788 20.43 71.95 18.41
C ASP A 788 21.90 72.06 18.88
N PRO A 789 22.29 73.05 19.71
CA PRO A 789 23.67 73.24 20.15
C PRO A 789 24.33 72.00 20.79
N SER A 790 23.57 71.17 21.50
CA SER A 790 24.07 69.94 22.13
C SER A 790 24.36 68.82 21.13
N LEU A 791 23.67 68.85 19.99
CA LEU A 791 23.85 67.92 18.87
C LEU A 791 24.93 68.42 17.92
N ALA A 792 25.00 69.71 17.62
CA ALA A 792 26.06 70.32 16.82
C ALA A 792 27.46 70.00 17.41
N ALA A 793 27.60 70.01 18.74
CA ALA A 793 28.82 69.62 19.44
C ALA A 793 29.20 68.13 19.28
N ARG A 794 28.25 67.26 18.93
CA ARG A 794 28.43 65.80 18.80
C ARG A 794 28.17 65.29 17.37
N ALA A 795 27.87 66.19 16.43
CA ALA A 795 27.41 65.87 15.08
C ALA A 795 28.41 65.01 14.31
N GLN A 796 29.71 65.34 14.37
CA GLN A 796 30.76 64.52 13.75
C GLN A 796 30.68 63.06 14.22
N ALA A 797 30.60 62.83 15.53
CA ALA A 797 30.57 61.48 16.07
C ALA A 797 29.25 60.75 15.72
N PHE A 798 28.13 61.47 15.72
CA PHE A 798 26.82 60.94 15.34
C PHE A 798 26.79 60.53 13.86
N TYR A 799 27.08 61.44 12.93
CA TYR A 799 27.05 61.16 11.50
C TYR A 799 28.14 60.17 11.08
N THR A 800 29.28 60.10 11.78
CA THR A 800 30.27 59.02 11.55
C THR A 800 29.69 57.65 11.92
N ARG A 801 28.90 57.54 13.00
CA ARG A 801 28.22 56.27 13.35
C ARG A 801 27.14 55.92 12.34
N VAL A 802 26.37 56.90 11.88
CA VAL A 802 25.35 56.72 10.83
C VAL A 802 26.00 56.23 9.55
N ALA A 803 27.08 56.89 9.09
CA ALA A 803 27.81 56.49 7.90
C ALA A 803 28.40 55.08 8.03
N ARG A 804 28.98 54.74 9.19
CA ARG A 804 29.51 53.38 9.43
C ARG A 804 28.38 52.34 9.38
N ARG A 805 27.28 52.59 10.07
CA ARG A 805 26.13 51.68 10.11
C ARG A 805 25.43 51.54 8.75
N ALA A 806 25.40 52.59 7.92
CA ALA A 806 24.86 52.51 6.57
C ALA A 806 25.81 51.81 5.58
N SER A 807 27.10 51.75 5.91
CA SER A 807 28.12 51.04 5.11
C SER A 807 28.27 49.56 5.49
N ASP A 808 28.03 49.24 6.76
CA ASP A 808 27.93 47.87 7.30
C ASP A 808 26.66 47.18 6.78
#